data_AF-A0A7V4LFB0-F1
#
_entry.id   AF-A0A7V4LFB0-F1
#
_cell.length_a   1.000
_cell.length_b   1.000
_cell.length_c   1.000
_cell.angle_alpha   90.00
_cell.angle_beta   90.00
_cell.angle_gamma   90.00
#
_symmetry.space_group_name_H-M   'P 1'
#
loop_
_entity.id
_entity.type
_entity.pdbx_description
1 polymer ?
#
loop_
_entity_poly.entity_id
_entity_poly.type
_entity_poly.pdbx_seq_one_letter_code
_entity_poly.pdbx_strand_id
1 'polypeptide(L)'
;MAKRLMLLALLAGMGAFGLAGCGDDDNTGDDVADTGADADADADADGDEDGGADADTDVGPVCDPPCDPNACEACVGGACASTCTAGTACDGAGHCVPIPTGAVGDPCTVDEDCDEGFCLTEFAMGTPGGYCVTDCNADGSCDDGLCVTYGSTLTFCAAECGGEPDCRDGYMCLSLSSGSICWSDCDSDTQCTSTGHCEVDTTGEAFSVCTCPPGEHLNDDATDCAYDDCDYLDCPSLHMDCNATGGCGGSCAVCDGCNPATYVESTHHCYPAGATWGGACETDADCPGTGTPGRNTFCDPSGGGNCMQVNGPDFVAEGSPCTGDPDSVGITITDWFSGMVYEICVAGCTADTDCIPGLFCDTGSDSGTVQYCAPISECATAGCNDPSSTLYCAEDGACYTDGCAGAPCASVAHASGECLRSGNDFLCVCDEGYAWNGGTGACETFACPATDITPGATLARQDLCTGTTAYNAAGDGSSCTGYSTTANELLYRLVLPAFTQVTITMDGTTFDASLWVTTSCADTSGAFCVVGADEETTAAETLTLANYEAVARTYYVVADSYSGCGNFDLRVGAAAAVPCGNGTLDSGEACDDANHAAGDGCDSRCGIEFGYACTGAGAGSCSAIASIGSFGPGDAIPPQTGGPIAAGASASHMITFTGEVLLDGNVVATAGNPDVRIVGPAGTLFSHLAFGATETWTGDRLPAGTYEIRITAFGSTAIPSYTLNLAGTAP
;
A
#
# COMPACT_ATOMS: atom_id res chain seq x y z
N MET A 1 -14.57 -5.23 12.69
CA MET A 1 -14.88 -4.39 13.87
C MET A 1 -14.62 -2.90 13.68
N ALA A 2 -13.50 -2.46 13.08
CA ALA A 2 -13.23 -1.02 12.87
C ALA A 2 -14.22 -0.30 11.92
N LYS A 3 -14.75 -0.97 10.87
CA LYS A 3 -15.77 -0.39 9.96
C LYS A 3 -17.15 -0.16 10.61
N ARG A 4 -17.53 -0.94 11.64
CA ARG A 4 -18.84 -0.78 12.32
C ARG A 4 -18.92 0.47 13.20
N LEU A 5 -17.78 1.02 13.65
CA LEU A 5 -17.73 2.23 14.48
C LEU A 5 -17.96 3.54 13.70
N MET A 6 -17.76 3.54 12.38
CA MET A 6 -17.79 4.76 11.56
C MET A 6 -19.21 5.17 11.15
N LEU A 7 -20.14 4.21 11.01
CA LEU A 7 -21.49 4.49 10.50
C LEU A 7 -22.40 5.12 11.57
N LEU A 8 -22.29 4.72 12.84
CA LEU A 8 -23.07 5.29 13.94
C LEU A 8 -22.67 6.74 14.30
N ALA A 9 -21.40 7.09 14.10
CA ALA A 9 -20.91 8.46 14.35
C ALA A 9 -21.47 9.49 13.35
N LEU A 10 -21.90 9.06 12.15
CA LEU A 10 -22.54 9.94 11.17
C LEU A 10 -24.03 10.19 11.45
N LEU A 11 -24.75 9.22 12.02
CA LEU A 11 -26.20 9.34 12.27
C LEU A 11 -26.54 10.15 13.54
N ALA A 12 -25.69 10.12 14.57
CA ALA A 12 -25.88 10.92 15.78
C ALA A 12 -25.57 12.43 15.62
N GLY A 13 -25.03 12.84 14.47
CA GLY A 13 -24.58 14.23 14.21
C GLY A 13 -25.63 15.18 13.63
N MET A 14 -26.83 14.69 13.27
CA MET A 14 -27.86 15.49 12.59
C MET A 14 -29.12 15.67 13.45
N GLY A 15 -29.06 16.53 14.47
CA GLY A 15 -30.29 16.91 15.17
C GLY A 15 -30.11 17.82 16.38
N ALA A 16 -29.85 19.12 16.16
CA ALA A 16 -30.42 20.22 16.97
C ALA A 16 -29.82 21.60 16.63
N PHE A 17 -30.47 22.35 15.75
CA PHE A 17 -30.54 23.81 15.86
C PHE A 17 -32.00 24.23 15.68
N GLY A 18 -32.66 24.55 16.79
CA GLY A 18 -34.05 25.01 16.78
C GLY A 18 -34.19 26.49 16.42
N LEU A 19 -35.37 26.86 15.93
CA LEU A 19 -36.11 28.06 16.33
C LEU A 19 -37.55 28.07 15.77
N ALA A 20 -38.50 27.84 16.69
CA ALA A 20 -39.84 28.42 16.87
C ALA A 20 -40.68 28.95 15.69
N GLY A 21 -41.97 28.57 15.66
CA GLY A 21 -43.06 29.49 15.35
C GLY A 21 -44.35 28.90 14.75
N CYS A 22 -45.34 28.70 15.63
CA CYS A 22 -46.80 28.56 15.47
C CYS A 22 -47.50 28.71 14.10
N GLY A 23 -48.55 27.90 13.89
CA GLY A 23 -49.74 28.30 13.11
C GLY A 23 -50.64 27.14 12.66
N ASP A 24 -51.79 26.99 13.33
CA ASP A 24 -52.95 26.19 12.89
C ASP A 24 -53.49 26.63 11.51
N ASP A 25 -54.04 25.72 10.71
CA ASP A 25 -55.43 25.79 10.21
C ASP A 25 -55.73 24.72 9.12
N ASP A 26 -56.93 24.16 9.29
CA ASP A 26 -57.77 23.29 8.47
C ASP A 26 -57.62 23.30 6.92
N ASN A 27 -57.92 22.12 6.35
CA ASN A 27 -59.07 21.86 5.45
C ASN A 27 -58.79 21.31 4.03
N THR A 28 -59.65 20.34 3.66
CA THR A 28 -60.08 19.88 2.31
C THR A 28 -59.04 19.19 1.42
N GLY A 29 -59.33 18.14 0.64
CA GLY A 29 -60.54 17.44 0.22
C GLY A 29 -60.10 16.38 -0.82
N ASP A 30 -60.65 15.18 -0.77
CA ASP A 30 -61.58 14.62 -1.77
C ASP A 30 -60.90 14.15 -3.08
N ASP A 31 -60.91 12.83 -3.32
CA ASP A 31 -61.76 12.21 -4.37
C ASP A 31 -61.30 10.78 -4.75
N VAL A 32 -62.17 9.81 -4.42
CA VAL A 32 -62.82 8.84 -5.32
C VAL A 32 -61.97 7.93 -6.24
N ALA A 33 -62.07 6.61 -6.03
CA ALA A 33 -62.77 5.69 -6.94
C ALA A 33 -62.84 4.25 -6.40
N ASP A 34 -64.06 3.87 -6.03
CA ASP A 34 -64.56 2.50 -5.86
C ASP A 34 -65.15 2.02 -7.20
N THR A 35 -64.89 0.76 -7.58
CA THR A 35 -65.79 -0.04 -8.43
C THR A 35 -65.74 -1.52 -8.02
N GLY A 36 -66.41 -1.88 -6.93
CA GLY A 36 -67.75 -2.49 -6.95
C GLY A 36 -68.02 -3.89 -7.56
N ALA A 37 -68.94 -4.56 -6.85
CA ALA A 37 -70.00 -5.51 -7.27
C ALA A 37 -69.71 -7.01 -7.11
N ASP A 38 -70.25 -7.68 -6.09
CA ASP A 38 -71.65 -8.15 -5.87
C ASP A 38 -71.99 -9.44 -6.63
N ALA A 39 -72.42 -10.47 -5.89
CA ALA A 39 -73.72 -11.13 -6.10
C ALA A 39 -73.92 -12.32 -5.14
N ASP A 40 -74.96 -12.17 -4.33
CA ASP A 40 -75.66 -13.17 -3.52
C ASP A 40 -76.26 -14.31 -4.35
N ALA A 41 -76.54 -15.45 -3.70
CA ALA A 41 -77.90 -16.02 -3.56
C ALA A 41 -77.91 -17.55 -3.30
N ASP A 42 -78.38 -17.90 -2.09
CA ASP A 42 -79.51 -18.78 -1.78
C ASP A 42 -79.75 -20.09 -2.57
N ALA A 43 -79.86 -21.22 -1.84
CA ALA A 43 -81.15 -21.93 -1.63
C ALA A 43 -80.99 -23.33 -0.98
N ASP A 44 -81.62 -23.47 0.20
CA ASP A 44 -82.57 -24.51 0.67
C ASP A 44 -82.32 -26.03 0.49
N ALA A 45 -82.27 -26.78 1.61
CA ALA A 45 -83.41 -27.59 2.13
C ALA A 45 -83.03 -28.73 3.14
N ASP A 46 -83.66 -28.66 4.32
CA ASP A 46 -84.26 -29.69 5.21
C ASP A 46 -83.45 -30.82 5.91
N GLY A 47 -83.57 -30.86 7.26
CA GLY A 47 -83.56 -32.13 8.03
C GLY A 47 -83.09 -32.10 9.51
N ASP A 48 -83.98 -31.73 10.44
CA ASP A 48 -84.23 -32.24 11.80
C ASP A 48 -83.12 -32.69 12.81
N GLU A 49 -83.27 -32.12 14.02
CA GLU A 49 -83.07 -32.65 15.39
C GLU A 49 -81.68 -32.71 16.08
N ASP A 50 -81.72 -32.16 17.31
CA ASP A 50 -80.93 -32.43 18.52
C ASP A 50 -79.42 -32.10 18.61
N GLY A 51 -79.17 -30.97 19.30
CA GLY A 51 -78.36 -30.87 20.51
C GLY A 51 -77.12 -31.74 20.70
N GLY A 52 -75.97 -31.07 20.79
CA GLY A 52 -74.77 -31.58 21.47
C GLY A 52 -73.53 -31.54 20.60
N ALA A 53 -72.49 -30.90 21.13
CA ALA A 53 -71.19 -30.72 20.50
C ALA A 53 -70.54 -32.02 20.01
N ASP A 54 -70.12 -32.04 18.75
CA ASP A 54 -68.75 -32.32 18.31
C ASP A 54 -68.71 -32.27 16.77
N ALA A 55 -67.98 -31.30 16.21
CA ALA A 55 -67.58 -31.31 14.80
C ALA A 55 -66.12 -30.82 14.74
N ASP A 56 -65.25 -31.83 14.66
CA ASP A 56 -63.86 -31.79 14.27
C ASP A 56 -63.72 -31.28 12.83
N THR A 57 -62.79 -30.35 12.62
CA THR A 57 -61.82 -30.24 11.49
C THR A 57 -61.43 -28.78 11.21
N ASP A 58 -60.73 -28.16 12.16
CA ASP A 58 -59.75 -27.12 11.83
C ASP A 58 -58.36 -27.71 12.13
N VAL A 59 -57.95 -28.67 11.30
CA VAL A 59 -56.51 -28.89 11.12
C VAL A 59 -56.01 -27.65 10.39
N GLY A 60 -55.27 -26.82 11.11
CA GLY A 60 -54.60 -25.65 10.53
C GLY A 60 -53.76 -26.01 9.30
N PRO A 61 -53.28 -25.02 8.54
CA PRO A 61 -52.54 -25.26 7.30
C PRO A 61 -51.39 -26.25 7.54
N VAL A 62 -51.32 -27.29 6.71
CA VAL A 62 -50.27 -28.32 6.77
C VAL A 62 -49.10 -27.83 5.92
N CYS A 63 -47.99 -27.47 6.57
CA CYS A 63 -46.71 -27.20 5.92
C CYS A 63 -45.94 -28.52 5.73
N ASP A 64 -45.25 -28.67 4.59
CA ASP A 64 -44.40 -29.83 4.27
C ASP A 64 -43.04 -29.34 3.76
N PRO A 65 -41.94 -29.49 4.52
CA PRO A 65 -41.85 -30.18 5.82
C PRO A 65 -42.57 -29.44 6.96
N PRO A 66 -42.87 -30.11 8.09
CA PRO A 66 -43.45 -29.45 9.26
C PRO A 66 -42.48 -28.39 9.81
N CYS A 67 -42.98 -27.18 10.08
CA CYS A 67 -42.19 -26.07 10.61
C CYS A 67 -41.56 -26.42 11.96
N ASP A 68 -40.36 -25.89 12.23
CA ASP A 68 -39.62 -26.21 13.45
C ASP A 68 -40.16 -25.40 14.65
N PRO A 69 -40.73 -26.04 15.68
CA PRO A 69 -41.26 -25.33 16.84
C PRO A 69 -40.17 -24.64 17.67
N ASN A 70 -38.87 -24.95 17.47
CA ASN A 70 -37.77 -24.27 18.14
C ASN A 70 -37.22 -23.07 17.35
N ALA A 71 -37.76 -22.78 16.15
CA ALA A 71 -37.33 -21.69 15.27
C ALA A 71 -38.36 -20.54 15.15
N CYS A 72 -39.40 -20.53 16.00
CA CYS A 72 -40.42 -19.48 16.05
C CYS A 72 -41.18 -19.25 14.72
N GLU A 73 -41.41 -20.32 13.95
CA GLU A 73 -42.08 -20.28 12.65
C GLU A 73 -43.59 -20.53 12.75
N ALA A 74 -44.38 -19.86 11.90
CA ALA A 74 -45.81 -20.15 11.72
C ALA A 74 -46.12 -20.54 10.27
N CYS A 75 -47.07 -21.47 10.08
CA CYS A 75 -47.46 -21.94 8.75
C CYS A 75 -48.40 -20.92 8.08
N VAL A 76 -47.87 -20.10 7.17
CA VAL A 76 -48.61 -19.07 6.44
C VAL A 76 -48.58 -19.41 4.95
N GLY A 77 -49.74 -19.69 4.36
CA GLY A 77 -49.84 -19.95 2.92
C GLY A 77 -49.17 -21.26 2.44
N GLY A 78 -48.86 -22.19 3.35
CA GLY A 78 -48.25 -23.48 3.02
C GLY A 78 -46.71 -23.51 3.03
N ALA A 79 -46.07 -22.41 3.43
CA ALA A 79 -44.64 -22.34 3.73
C ALA A 79 -44.42 -21.81 5.16
N CYS A 80 -43.27 -22.14 5.75
CA CYS A 80 -42.87 -21.62 7.05
C CYS A 80 -42.33 -20.19 6.87
N ALA A 81 -42.82 -19.26 7.69
CA ALA A 81 -42.36 -17.86 7.70
C ALA A 81 -41.99 -17.45 9.13
N SER A 82 -40.85 -16.78 9.29
CA SER A 82 -40.32 -16.27 10.56
C SER A 82 -40.80 -14.84 10.80
N THR A 83 -41.79 -14.61 11.67
CA THR A 83 -42.12 -13.25 12.13
C THR A 83 -42.86 -13.28 13.47
N CYS A 84 -42.18 -13.06 14.60
CA CYS A 84 -42.87 -12.38 15.70
C CYS A 84 -43.13 -10.93 15.24
N THR A 85 -44.33 -10.41 15.50
CA THR A 85 -44.69 -9.02 15.16
C THR A 85 -44.00 -8.03 16.11
N ALA A 86 -43.81 -6.78 15.68
CA ALA A 86 -43.29 -5.70 16.52
C ALA A 86 -44.00 -5.65 17.90
N GLY A 87 -43.22 -5.60 18.98
CA GLY A 87 -43.70 -5.67 20.36
C GLY A 87 -43.85 -7.09 20.95
N THR A 88 -43.38 -8.14 20.25
CA THR A 88 -43.33 -9.52 20.76
C THR A 88 -41.97 -10.17 20.51
N ALA A 89 -41.46 -10.93 21.49
CA ALA A 89 -40.22 -11.70 21.39
C ALA A 89 -40.49 -13.19 21.62
N CYS A 90 -39.65 -14.06 21.08
CA CYS A 90 -39.81 -15.50 21.25
C CYS A 90 -39.29 -15.94 22.62
N ASP A 91 -40.11 -16.64 23.41
CA ASP A 91 -39.67 -17.22 24.68
C ASP A 91 -38.84 -18.50 24.46
N GLY A 92 -38.12 -18.94 25.50
CA GLY A 92 -37.33 -20.20 25.47
C GLY A 92 -38.16 -21.48 25.32
N ALA A 93 -39.47 -21.37 25.05
CA ALA A 93 -40.38 -22.46 24.71
C ALA A 93 -40.97 -22.33 23.29
N GLY A 94 -40.51 -21.35 22.48
CA GLY A 94 -40.90 -21.17 21.09
C GLY A 94 -42.19 -20.38 20.87
N HIS A 95 -42.67 -19.60 21.85
CA HIS A 95 -43.87 -18.78 21.72
C HIS A 95 -43.54 -17.29 21.58
N CYS A 96 -44.18 -16.57 20.65
CA CYS A 96 -44.13 -15.11 20.64
C CYS A 96 -44.93 -14.55 21.84
N VAL A 97 -44.23 -13.97 22.81
CA VAL A 97 -44.80 -13.31 24.00
C VAL A 97 -44.60 -11.79 23.93
N PRO A 98 -45.50 -10.97 24.51
CA PRO A 98 -45.29 -9.52 24.59
C PRO A 98 -44.00 -9.20 25.34
N ILE A 99 -43.18 -8.29 24.81
CA ILE A 99 -41.96 -7.80 25.49
C ILE A 99 -42.41 -7.05 26.75
N PRO A 100 -42.18 -7.58 27.96
CA PRO A 100 -42.67 -6.94 29.16
C PRO A 100 -41.62 -5.94 29.63
N THR A 101 -41.87 -4.66 29.31
CA THR A 101 -41.19 -3.43 29.80
C THR A 101 -39.86 -3.14 29.11
N GLY A 102 -39.77 -2.09 28.28
CA GLY A 102 -38.56 -1.71 27.53
C GLY A 102 -37.41 -1.19 28.41
N ALA A 103 -37.22 -1.79 29.58
CA ALA A 103 -36.18 -1.47 30.54
C ALA A 103 -34.80 -1.86 30.00
N VAL A 104 -33.77 -1.34 30.66
CA VAL A 104 -32.38 -1.70 30.33
C VAL A 104 -32.18 -3.21 30.46
N GLY A 105 -31.70 -3.85 29.39
CA GLY A 105 -31.47 -5.30 29.30
C GLY A 105 -32.59 -6.12 28.62
N ASP A 106 -33.72 -5.49 28.32
CA ASP A 106 -34.83 -6.17 27.64
C ASP A 106 -34.57 -6.37 26.14
N PRO A 107 -35.23 -7.37 25.51
CA PRO A 107 -35.07 -7.64 24.08
C PRO A 107 -35.69 -6.51 23.26
N CYS A 108 -35.07 -6.20 22.12
CA CYS A 108 -35.54 -5.15 21.24
C CYS A 108 -35.14 -5.46 19.79
N THR A 109 -35.88 -4.90 18.85
CA THR A 109 -35.55 -4.98 17.41
C THR A 109 -35.34 -3.60 16.81
N VAL A 110 -35.91 -2.58 17.43
CA VAL A 110 -35.80 -1.16 17.08
C VAL A 110 -35.79 -0.31 18.35
N ASP A 111 -35.38 0.95 18.24
CA ASP A 111 -35.28 1.87 19.38
C ASP A 111 -36.64 2.09 20.08
N GLU A 112 -37.75 2.02 19.35
CA GLU A 112 -39.10 2.19 19.92
C GLU A 112 -39.54 1.05 20.85
N ASP A 113 -38.84 -0.09 20.85
CA ASP A 113 -39.09 -1.19 21.78
C ASP A 113 -38.54 -0.87 23.20
N CYS A 114 -37.67 0.14 23.33
CA CYS A 114 -37.08 0.57 24.59
C CYS A 114 -37.86 1.74 25.21
N ASP A 115 -38.08 1.70 26.54
CA ASP A 115 -38.83 2.72 27.28
C ASP A 115 -38.14 4.09 27.17
N GLU A 116 -36.81 4.08 27.23
CA GLU A 116 -35.91 5.21 26.96
C GLU A 116 -34.64 4.69 26.25
N GLY A 117 -33.94 5.54 25.51
CA GLY A 117 -32.65 5.21 24.89
C GLY A 117 -32.75 4.56 23.50
N PHE A 118 -31.90 3.56 23.23
CA PHE A 118 -31.77 2.94 21.90
C PHE A 118 -31.53 1.43 22.02
N CYS A 119 -31.86 0.72 20.95
CA CYS A 119 -31.72 -0.73 20.85
C CYS A 119 -30.34 -1.09 20.30
N LEU A 120 -29.56 -1.85 21.08
CA LEU A 120 -28.40 -2.54 20.52
C LEU A 120 -28.93 -3.76 19.76
N THR A 121 -29.00 -3.70 18.44
CA THR A 121 -29.49 -4.82 17.60
C THR A 121 -28.39 -5.83 17.27
N GLU A 122 -28.79 -7.02 16.81
CA GLU A 122 -27.85 -8.03 16.29
C GLU A 122 -26.98 -7.48 15.15
N PHE A 123 -27.55 -6.72 14.21
CA PHE A 123 -26.79 -6.14 13.10
C PHE A 123 -25.81 -5.03 13.55
N ALA A 124 -26.21 -4.20 14.50
CA ALA A 124 -25.40 -3.08 14.97
C ALA A 124 -24.24 -3.54 15.87
N MET A 125 -24.55 -4.36 16.88
CA MET A 125 -23.64 -4.68 17.99
C MET A 125 -23.45 -6.18 18.24
N GLY A 126 -24.13 -7.05 17.49
CA GLY A 126 -24.03 -8.50 17.67
C GLY A 126 -24.71 -9.02 18.93
N THR A 127 -25.65 -8.26 19.49
CA THR A 127 -26.40 -8.56 20.71
C THR A 127 -27.57 -9.51 20.41
N PRO A 128 -27.56 -10.76 20.92
CA PRO A 128 -28.56 -11.77 20.59
C PRO A 128 -29.99 -11.31 20.93
N GLY A 129 -30.91 -11.28 19.96
CA GLY A 129 -32.29 -10.81 20.15
C GLY A 129 -32.43 -9.34 20.57
N GLY A 130 -31.36 -8.55 20.42
CA GLY A 130 -31.25 -7.14 20.80
C GLY A 130 -31.25 -6.84 22.30
N TYR A 131 -30.75 -5.66 22.68
CA TYR A 131 -30.56 -5.28 24.08
C TYR A 131 -30.83 -3.79 24.28
N CYS A 132 -31.89 -3.47 25.04
CA CYS A 132 -32.23 -2.08 25.36
C CYS A 132 -31.21 -1.43 26.29
N VAL A 133 -30.76 -0.22 25.93
CA VAL A 133 -29.86 0.60 26.73
C VAL A 133 -30.35 2.04 26.81
N THR A 134 -30.02 2.74 27.89
CA THR A 134 -30.31 4.16 28.08
C THR A 134 -29.03 4.97 28.22
N ASP A 135 -29.10 6.28 28.01
CA ASP A 135 -27.95 7.16 28.25
C ASP A 135 -27.60 7.23 29.74
N CYS A 136 -26.31 7.29 30.06
CA CYS A 136 -25.91 7.56 31.44
C CYS A 136 -26.31 8.96 31.90
N ASN A 137 -26.65 9.09 33.18
CA ASN A 137 -26.86 10.38 33.81
C ASN A 137 -25.58 11.23 33.75
N ALA A 138 -25.73 12.55 33.80
CA ALA A 138 -24.61 13.49 33.70
C ALA A 138 -23.53 13.35 34.81
N ASP A 139 -23.86 12.65 35.90
CA ASP A 139 -22.94 12.32 37.00
C ASP A 139 -22.29 10.94 36.86
N GLY A 140 -22.54 10.22 35.76
CA GLY A 140 -22.04 8.88 35.49
C GLY A 140 -22.80 7.76 36.22
N SER A 141 -23.99 8.06 36.74
CA SER A 141 -24.92 7.05 37.30
C SER A 141 -25.95 6.59 36.27
N CYS A 142 -26.74 5.58 36.63
CA CYS A 142 -27.89 5.12 35.88
C CYS A 142 -29.10 5.04 36.80
N ASP A 143 -30.27 5.34 36.25
CA ASP A 143 -31.54 5.20 36.97
C ASP A 143 -31.92 3.71 37.12
N ASP A 144 -31.63 2.91 36.09
CA ASP A 144 -31.66 1.44 36.11
C ASP A 144 -30.38 0.89 35.45
N GLY A 145 -29.63 0.06 36.18
CA GLY A 145 -28.40 -0.57 35.69
C GLY A 145 -27.10 0.14 36.08
N LEU A 146 -26.02 -0.18 35.37
CA LEU A 146 -24.67 0.34 35.59
C LEU A 146 -24.22 1.12 34.37
N CYS A 147 -23.68 2.33 34.60
CA CYS A 147 -23.12 3.14 33.52
C CYS A 147 -21.79 2.54 33.04
N VAL A 148 -21.72 2.18 31.77
CA VAL A 148 -20.55 1.58 31.13
C VAL A 148 -20.14 2.35 29.89
N THR A 149 -18.85 2.33 29.60
CA THR A 149 -18.28 2.94 28.38
C THR A 149 -17.66 1.86 27.53
N TYR A 150 -18.17 1.72 26.31
CA TYR A 150 -17.68 0.79 25.30
C TYR A 150 -16.80 1.55 24.29
N GLY A 151 -15.55 1.11 24.12
CA GLY A 151 -14.56 1.81 23.31
C GLY A 151 -14.20 3.20 23.87
N SER A 152 -14.07 4.21 23.00
CA SER A 152 -13.69 5.59 23.37
C SER A 152 -14.82 6.61 23.31
N THR A 153 -16.02 6.22 22.87
CA THR A 153 -17.08 7.17 22.52
C THR A 153 -18.50 6.78 22.93
N LEU A 154 -18.79 5.50 23.19
CA LEU A 154 -20.16 5.05 23.47
C LEU A 154 -20.34 4.79 24.97
N THR A 155 -21.23 5.52 25.62
CA THR A 155 -21.48 5.44 27.07
C THR A 155 -22.98 5.28 27.33
N PHE A 156 -23.38 4.20 28.01
CA PHE A 156 -24.78 3.83 28.22
C PHE A 156 -24.97 3.00 29.50
N CYS A 157 -26.20 2.88 29.95
CA CYS A 157 -26.64 2.04 31.07
C CYS A 157 -26.91 0.61 30.58
N ALA A 158 -26.25 -0.36 31.22
CA ALA A 158 -26.46 -1.78 30.99
C ALA A 158 -27.03 -2.46 32.25
N ALA A 159 -27.78 -3.55 32.07
CA ALA A 159 -28.45 -4.23 33.17
C ALA A 159 -27.44 -4.84 34.13
N GLU A 160 -27.58 -4.55 35.42
CA GLU A 160 -26.73 -5.11 36.46
C GLU A 160 -27.05 -6.59 36.74
N CYS A 161 -26.03 -7.38 37.04
CA CYS A 161 -26.19 -8.78 37.42
C CYS A 161 -25.40 -9.15 38.68
N GLY A 162 -25.95 -10.04 39.50
CA GLY A 162 -25.27 -10.67 40.63
C GLY A 162 -24.64 -12.03 40.29
N GLY A 163 -25.03 -12.62 39.15
CA GLY A 163 -24.45 -13.81 38.53
C GLY A 163 -25.20 -14.20 37.25
N GLU A 164 -24.72 -15.25 36.57
CA GLU A 164 -25.29 -15.77 35.32
C GLU A 164 -26.83 -15.88 35.29
N PRO A 165 -27.54 -16.36 36.34
CA PRO A 165 -28.99 -16.51 36.29
C PRO A 165 -29.78 -15.19 36.24
N ASP A 166 -29.11 -14.06 36.48
CA ASP A 166 -29.72 -12.74 36.41
C ASP A 166 -29.74 -12.19 34.97
N CYS A 167 -29.03 -12.85 34.04
CA CYS A 167 -28.98 -12.49 32.63
C CYS A 167 -29.90 -13.36 31.76
N ARG A 168 -30.32 -12.80 30.63
CA ARG A 168 -31.14 -13.52 29.64
C ARG A 168 -30.30 -14.59 28.94
N ASP A 169 -30.98 -15.60 28.41
CA ASP A 169 -30.35 -16.58 27.51
C ASP A 169 -29.61 -15.88 26.35
N GLY A 170 -28.39 -16.33 26.06
CA GLY A 170 -27.44 -15.67 25.14
C GLY A 170 -26.69 -14.48 25.74
N TYR A 171 -26.73 -14.27 27.06
CA TYR A 171 -25.99 -13.24 27.78
C TYR A 171 -25.32 -13.80 29.04
N MET A 172 -24.08 -13.39 29.29
CA MET A 172 -23.30 -13.73 30.47
C MET A 172 -23.26 -12.58 31.48
N CYS A 173 -22.94 -12.88 32.74
CA CYS A 173 -22.73 -11.87 33.77
C CYS A 173 -21.26 -11.42 33.82
N LEU A 174 -20.95 -10.36 33.09
CA LEU A 174 -19.60 -9.80 32.96
C LEU A 174 -19.23 -8.95 34.18
N SER A 175 -18.14 -9.32 34.86
CA SER A 175 -17.61 -8.56 35.99
C SER A 175 -16.65 -7.45 35.55
N LEU A 176 -16.98 -6.21 35.89
CA LEU A 176 -16.19 -5.01 35.63
C LEU A 176 -15.61 -4.45 36.94
N SER A 177 -14.71 -3.47 36.84
CA SER A 177 -14.15 -2.80 38.03
C SER A 177 -15.18 -1.97 38.82
N SER A 178 -16.30 -1.60 38.19
CA SER A 178 -17.37 -0.75 38.74
C SER A 178 -18.63 -1.52 39.17
N GLY A 179 -18.73 -2.82 38.88
CA GLY A 179 -19.92 -3.64 39.08
C GLY A 179 -19.95 -4.79 38.08
N SER A 180 -21.07 -5.51 37.98
CA SER A 180 -21.24 -6.57 36.97
C SER A 180 -22.48 -6.31 36.14
N ILE A 181 -22.39 -6.58 34.82
CA ILE A 181 -23.45 -6.32 33.85
C ILE A 181 -23.77 -7.56 33.02
N CYS A 182 -24.99 -7.65 32.50
CA CYS A 182 -25.31 -8.63 31.47
C CYS A 182 -24.76 -8.20 30.11
N TRP A 183 -23.98 -9.08 29.47
CA TRP A 183 -23.35 -8.81 28.17
C TRP A 183 -23.46 -10.02 27.23
N SER A 184 -23.42 -9.78 25.92
CA SER A 184 -23.66 -10.81 24.90
C SER A 184 -22.73 -12.02 25.08
N ASP A 185 -23.31 -13.22 25.02
CA ASP A 185 -22.59 -14.48 24.95
C ASP A 185 -23.49 -15.54 24.31
N CYS A 186 -23.73 -15.39 23.00
CA CYS A 186 -24.50 -16.42 22.30
C CYS A 186 -23.76 -17.76 22.33
N ASP A 187 -24.50 -18.86 22.42
CA ASP A 187 -23.96 -20.22 22.41
C ASP A 187 -24.42 -21.03 21.18
N SER A 188 -25.34 -20.49 20.39
CA SER A 188 -25.95 -21.15 19.25
C SER A 188 -26.57 -20.18 18.25
N ASP A 189 -26.59 -20.57 16.97
CA ASP A 189 -27.19 -19.77 15.88
C ASP A 189 -28.67 -19.45 16.12
N THR A 190 -29.38 -20.28 16.90
CA THR A 190 -30.79 -20.08 17.25
C THR A 190 -31.04 -18.82 18.07
N GLN A 191 -30.01 -18.27 18.74
CA GLN A 191 -30.09 -17.03 19.49
C GLN A 191 -29.86 -15.78 18.62
N CYS A 192 -29.42 -15.96 17.36
CA CYS A 192 -29.14 -14.91 16.39
C CYS A 192 -30.24 -14.88 15.33
N THR A 193 -31.40 -14.37 15.72
CA THR A 193 -32.63 -14.43 14.93
C THR A 193 -32.64 -13.54 13.69
N SER A 194 -31.80 -12.50 13.70
CA SER A 194 -31.70 -11.52 12.61
C SER A 194 -30.48 -11.76 11.74
N THR A 195 -29.32 -12.06 12.33
CA THR A 195 -28.09 -12.29 11.55
C THR A 195 -27.85 -13.77 11.22
N GLY A 196 -28.52 -14.71 11.90
CA GLY A 196 -28.51 -16.13 11.55
C GLY A 196 -27.28 -16.93 11.97
N HIS A 197 -26.25 -16.31 12.57
CA HIS A 197 -25.05 -17.01 13.01
C HIS A 197 -24.48 -16.49 14.35
N CYS A 198 -24.12 -17.40 15.24
CA CYS A 198 -23.42 -17.11 16.49
C CYS A 198 -21.92 -17.42 16.36
N GLU A 199 -21.09 -16.40 16.52
CA GLU A 199 -19.64 -16.55 16.60
C GLU A 199 -19.24 -16.82 18.05
N VAL A 200 -19.11 -18.11 18.40
CA VAL A 200 -18.72 -18.55 19.75
C VAL A 200 -17.24 -18.32 20.02
N ASP A 201 -16.89 -17.62 21.11
CA ASP A 201 -15.50 -17.53 21.54
C ASP A 201 -15.07 -18.82 22.26
N THR A 202 -14.10 -19.52 21.68
CA THR A 202 -13.53 -20.75 22.26
C THR A 202 -12.24 -20.51 23.04
N THR A 203 -11.74 -19.27 23.05
CA THR A 203 -10.45 -18.87 23.63
C THR A 203 -10.58 -18.32 25.06
N GLY A 204 -11.76 -17.79 25.42
CA GLY A 204 -12.04 -17.18 26.72
C GLY A 204 -11.41 -15.78 26.88
N GLU A 205 -11.04 -15.14 25.77
CA GLU A 205 -10.43 -13.80 25.72
C GLU A 205 -11.40 -12.74 25.16
N ALA A 206 -12.56 -13.13 24.62
CA ALA A 206 -13.60 -12.27 24.05
C ALA A 206 -15.02 -12.74 24.44
N PHE A 207 -16.05 -12.05 23.94
CA PHE A 207 -17.47 -12.36 24.17
C PHE A 207 -18.10 -12.92 22.89
N SER A 208 -18.97 -13.93 22.99
CA SER A 208 -19.66 -14.51 21.83
C SER A 208 -20.76 -13.58 21.32
N VAL A 209 -20.84 -13.39 19.99
CA VAL A 209 -21.73 -12.38 19.36
C VAL A 209 -22.42 -12.91 18.10
N CYS A 210 -23.56 -12.31 17.76
CA CYS A 210 -24.30 -12.59 16.54
C CYS A 210 -23.68 -11.89 15.31
N THR A 211 -23.46 -12.65 14.23
CA THR A 211 -22.87 -12.21 12.96
C THR A 211 -23.63 -12.79 11.76
N CYS A 212 -23.34 -12.31 10.54
CA CYS A 212 -23.92 -12.87 9.32
C CYS A 212 -23.36 -14.28 9.05
N PRO A 213 -24.09 -15.14 8.31
CA PRO A 213 -23.63 -16.48 8.00
C PRO A 213 -22.34 -16.44 7.17
N PRO A 214 -21.53 -17.51 7.21
CA PRO A 214 -20.31 -17.59 6.41
C PRO A 214 -20.60 -17.36 4.90
N GLY A 215 -19.96 -16.34 4.32
CA GLY A 215 -20.13 -15.96 2.91
C GLY A 215 -21.10 -14.81 2.66
N GLU A 216 -21.67 -14.23 3.71
CA GLU A 216 -22.48 -13.02 3.66
C GLU A 216 -21.85 -11.91 4.50
N HIS A 217 -22.13 -10.65 4.17
CA HIS A 217 -21.73 -9.48 4.95
C HIS A 217 -22.93 -8.57 5.23
N LEU A 218 -22.80 -7.67 6.21
CA LEU A 218 -23.79 -6.61 6.39
C LEU A 218 -23.79 -5.71 5.16
N ASN A 219 -24.94 -5.47 4.55
CA ASN A 219 -25.08 -4.45 3.52
C ASN A 219 -24.61 -3.05 4.01
N ASP A 220 -24.44 -2.10 3.08
CA ASP A 220 -23.94 -0.75 3.39
C ASP A 220 -24.79 -0.01 4.45
N ASP A 221 -26.06 -0.38 4.58
CA ASP A 221 -27.00 0.20 5.55
C ASP A 221 -27.06 -0.59 6.88
N ALA A 222 -26.30 -1.68 7.04
CA ALA A 222 -26.29 -2.57 8.20
C ALA A 222 -27.68 -3.09 8.63
N THR A 223 -28.56 -3.35 7.66
CA THR A 223 -29.95 -3.78 7.88
C THR A 223 -30.26 -5.21 7.44
N ASP A 224 -29.38 -5.84 6.65
CA ASP A 224 -29.55 -7.20 6.15
C ASP A 224 -28.19 -7.85 5.81
N CYS A 225 -28.15 -9.17 5.73
CA CYS A 225 -27.00 -9.94 5.25
C CYS A 225 -27.11 -10.13 3.72
N ALA A 226 -26.04 -9.78 2.99
CA ALA A 226 -25.98 -9.84 1.53
C ALA A 226 -24.83 -10.73 1.04
N TYR A 227 -25.07 -11.42 -0.08
CA TYR A 227 -24.06 -12.18 -0.82
C TYR A 227 -23.21 -11.24 -1.69
N ASP A 228 -21.92 -11.54 -1.82
CA ASP A 228 -20.99 -10.75 -2.62
C ASP A 228 -21.30 -10.83 -4.13
N ASP A 229 -21.44 -9.67 -4.80
CA ASP A 229 -21.48 -9.57 -6.26
C ASP A 229 -20.09 -9.21 -6.85
N CYS A 230 -19.93 -9.35 -8.17
CA CYS A 230 -18.63 -9.18 -8.83
C CYS A 230 -18.05 -7.76 -8.74
N ASP A 231 -18.88 -6.74 -8.53
CA ASP A 231 -18.42 -5.36 -8.32
C ASP A 231 -17.94 -5.14 -6.87
N TYR A 232 -18.47 -5.90 -5.89
CA TYR A 232 -17.96 -5.92 -4.51
C TYR A 232 -16.66 -6.73 -4.35
N LEU A 233 -16.48 -7.81 -5.12
CA LEU A 233 -15.29 -8.68 -5.06
C LEU A 233 -14.07 -8.13 -5.79
N ASP A 234 -14.23 -7.14 -6.68
CA ASP A 234 -13.12 -6.49 -7.38
C ASP A 234 -12.13 -7.49 -8.05
N CYS A 235 -12.65 -8.50 -8.79
CA CYS A 235 -11.83 -9.54 -9.43
C CYS A 235 -10.62 -8.98 -10.25
N PRO A 236 -10.67 -7.80 -10.91
CA PRO A 236 -9.50 -7.17 -11.53
C PRO A 236 -8.38 -6.82 -10.54
N SER A 237 -8.74 -6.28 -9.36
CA SER A 237 -7.82 -5.97 -8.27
C SER A 237 -7.35 -7.22 -7.52
N LEU A 238 -8.09 -8.32 -7.62
CA LEU A 238 -7.69 -9.65 -7.13
C LEU A 238 -6.93 -10.50 -8.17
N HIS A 239 -6.68 -9.97 -9.37
CA HIS A 239 -5.95 -10.63 -10.46
C HIS A 239 -6.49 -12.02 -10.90
N MET A 240 -7.82 -12.18 -10.89
CA MET A 240 -8.53 -13.41 -11.25
C MET A 240 -9.31 -13.30 -12.57
N ASP A 241 -9.51 -14.41 -13.29
CA ASP A 241 -10.37 -14.48 -14.49
C ASP A 241 -11.87 -14.56 -14.10
N CYS A 242 -12.73 -13.79 -14.78
CA CYS A 242 -14.19 -13.85 -14.56
C CYS A 242 -14.86 -14.89 -15.47
N ASN A 243 -15.46 -15.95 -14.89
CA ASN A 243 -16.11 -17.01 -15.67
C ASN A 243 -17.62 -17.16 -15.40
N ALA A 244 -18.38 -17.40 -16.46
CA ALA A 244 -19.85 -17.43 -16.46
C ALA A 244 -20.48 -18.79 -16.09
N THR A 245 -19.72 -19.76 -15.56
CA THR A 245 -20.15 -21.18 -15.54
C THR A 245 -20.73 -21.70 -14.22
N GLY A 246 -20.89 -20.89 -13.18
CA GLY A 246 -21.49 -21.27 -11.90
C GLY A 246 -22.99 -20.97 -11.85
N GLY A 247 -23.84 -21.96 -12.09
CA GLY A 247 -25.28 -21.77 -12.24
C GLY A 247 -26.02 -21.31 -10.98
N CYS A 248 -26.41 -20.04 -10.94
CA CYS A 248 -27.68 -19.52 -10.40
C CYS A 248 -28.05 -18.26 -11.21
N GLY A 249 -29.33 -18.06 -11.52
CA GLY A 249 -29.79 -17.16 -12.58
C GLY A 249 -29.65 -15.66 -12.28
N GLY A 250 -28.50 -15.09 -12.59
CA GLY A 250 -28.17 -13.66 -12.59
C GLY A 250 -26.74 -13.48 -13.10
N SER A 251 -26.40 -12.36 -13.71
CA SER A 251 -25.13 -12.14 -14.41
C SER A 251 -23.90 -12.23 -13.49
N CYS A 252 -23.10 -13.30 -13.68
CA CYS A 252 -21.76 -13.60 -13.18
C CYS A 252 -21.62 -13.84 -11.66
N ALA A 253 -20.95 -14.94 -11.26
CA ALA A 253 -20.81 -15.27 -9.84
C ALA A 253 -19.53 -16.02 -9.43
N VAL A 254 -18.50 -16.17 -10.27
CA VAL A 254 -17.26 -16.84 -9.82
C VAL A 254 -16.01 -16.24 -10.47
N CYS A 255 -15.09 -15.71 -9.66
CA CYS A 255 -13.70 -15.50 -10.07
C CYS A 255 -13.04 -16.91 -10.10
N ASP A 256 -12.53 -17.38 -11.24
CA ASP A 256 -11.93 -18.72 -11.39
C ASP A 256 -10.67 -18.67 -12.26
N GLY A 257 -9.53 -19.12 -11.70
CA GLY A 257 -8.22 -19.11 -12.35
C GLY A 257 -7.46 -17.79 -12.17
N CYS A 258 -6.14 -17.90 -12.05
CA CYS A 258 -5.22 -16.76 -11.98
C CYS A 258 -4.72 -16.37 -13.38
N ASN A 259 -4.58 -15.07 -13.63
CA ASN A 259 -3.89 -14.56 -14.82
C ASN A 259 -2.46 -15.17 -14.90
N PRO A 260 -1.92 -15.54 -16.07
CA PRO A 260 -0.58 -16.13 -16.24
C PRO A 260 0.63 -15.42 -15.61
N ALA A 261 0.46 -14.28 -14.93
CA ALA A 261 1.50 -13.54 -14.19
C ALA A 261 1.41 -13.67 -12.64
N THR A 262 0.49 -14.50 -12.11
CA THR A 262 0.24 -14.66 -10.65
C THR A 262 0.23 -16.14 -10.21
N TYR A 263 0.33 -16.44 -8.90
CA TYR A 263 0.24 -17.82 -8.36
C TYR A 263 -0.76 -17.96 -7.20
N VAL A 264 -1.09 -19.22 -6.83
CA VAL A 264 -2.21 -19.59 -5.93
C VAL A 264 -1.71 -20.10 -4.57
N GLU A 265 -2.21 -19.51 -3.48
CA GLU A 265 -1.82 -19.83 -2.09
C GLU A 265 -2.84 -20.66 -1.28
N SER A 266 -3.93 -21.08 -1.94
CA SER A 266 -5.14 -21.79 -1.45
C SER A 266 -6.39 -20.90 -1.34
N THR A 267 -7.53 -21.52 -1.72
CA THR A 267 -8.90 -21.00 -1.87
C THR A 267 -9.06 -19.48 -2.11
N HIS A 268 -9.00 -19.12 -3.40
CA HIS A 268 -9.62 -17.95 -4.04
C HIS A 268 -8.90 -16.57 -4.04
N HIS A 269 -7.58 -16.48 -3.84
CA HIS A 269 -6.82 -15.25 -4.17
C HIS A 269 -5.58 -15.52 -5.05
N CYS A 270 -5.30 -14.60 -5.99
CA CYS A 270 -4.18 -14.65 -6.93
C CYS A 270 -3.19 -13.52 -6.64
N TYR A 271 -1.92 -13.85 -6.35
CA TYR A 271 -0.91 -12.85 -5.94
C TYR A 271 0.11 -12.52 -7.04
N PRO A 272 0.52 -11.24 -7.21
CA PRO A 272 1.64 -10.83 -8.07
C PRO A 272 2.97 -11.41 -7.58
N ALA A 273 3.82 -11.87 -8.48
CA ALA A 273 5.14 -12.36 -8.11
C ALA A 273 6.15 -11.20 -7.92
N GLY A 274 6.43 -10.81 -6.66
CA GLY A 274 7.78 -10.52 -6.11
C GLY A 274 8.08 -9.22 -5.32
N ALA A 275 9.05 -9.36 -4.39
CA ALA A 275 10.09 -8.49 -3.78
C ALA A 275 9.80 -7.22 -2.93
N THR A 276 9.01 -7.32 -1.86
CA THR A 276 9.31 -6.65 -0.57
C THR A 276 8.97 -7.65 0.52
N TRP A 277 9.96 -8.08 1.30
CA TRP A 277 9.86 -9.17 2.29
C TRP A 277 9.10 -10.41 1.81
N GLY A 278 9.88 -11.46 1.52
CA GLY A 278 9.58 -12.87 1.75
C GLY A 278 8.39 -13.48 1.03
N GLY A 279 8.54 -14.70 0.50
CA GLY A 279 7.40 -15.45 -0.01
C GLY A 279 7.49 -16.82 -0.62
N ALA A 280 6.54 -17.10 -1.53
CA ALA A 280 5.88 -18.39 -1.72
C ALA A 280 6.50 -19.59 -0.97
N CYS A 281 5.90 -19.95 0.16
CA CYS A 281 6.10 -21.24 0.82
C CYS A 281 5.09 -22.26 0.27
N GLU A 282 5.56 -23.42 -0.19
CA GLU A 282 4.67 -24.54 -0.51
C GLU A 282 4.20 -25.27 0.76
N THR A 283 3.00 -25.85 0.68
CA THR A 283 2.23 -26.57 1.70
C THR A 283 3.03 -27.43 2.69
N ASP A 284 2.86 -27.16 4.01
CA ASP A 284 2.78 -28.03 5.22
C ASP A 284 3.61 -29.33 5.33
N ALA A 285 4.52 -29.61 4.41
CA ALA A 285 5.36 -30.81 4.41
C ALA A 285 6.67 -30.58 5.20
N ASP A 286 7.03 -29.32 5.46
CA ASP A 286 8.33 -28.94 6.03
C ASP A 286 8.23 -28.32 7.44
N CYS A 287 7.03 -28.22 8.05
CA CYS A 287 6.84 -27.80 9.44
C CYS A 287 6.06 -28.82 10.31
N PRO A 288 6.59 -30.04 10.54
CA PRO A 288 5.94 -31.00 11.42
C PRO A 288 6.11 -30.57 12.89
N GLY A 289 5.16 -29.83 13.46
CA GLY A 289 5.14 -29.56 14.90
C GLY A 289 4.29 -28.41 15.43
N THR A 290 3.75 -27.52 14.59
CA THR A 290 2.98 -26.35 15.03
C THR A 290 1.55 -26.72 15.38
N GLY A 291 1.37 -27.39 16.52
CA GLY A 291 0.06 -27.63 17.10
C GLY A 291 -0.54 -26.37 17.68
N THR A 292 -0.91 -25.39 16.83
CA THR A 292 -1.99 -24.37 16.96
C THR A 292 -1.87 -23.35 15.81
N PRO A 293 -2.95 -23.03 15.08
CA PRO A 293 -2.96 -21.91 14.14
C PRO A 293 -3.00 -20.57 14.89
N GLY A 294 -2.07 -19.67 14.60
CA GLY A 294 -2.17 -18.26 14.97
C GLY A 294 -1.28 -17.80 16.13
N ARG A 295 -0.52 -16.75 15.82
CA ARG A 295 0.32 -15.86 16.64
C ARG A 295 1.80 -16.24 16.79
N ASN A 296 2.59 -15.39 16.14
CA ASN A 296 4.04 -15.21 16.16
C ASN A 296 4.88 -16.04 15.18
N THR A 297 4.34 -16.46 14.04
CA THR A 297 5.17 -16.77 12.86
C THR A 297 4.80 -15.76 11.78
N PHE A 298 5.75 -14.98 11.29
CA PHE A 298 5.57 -14.22 10.06
C PHE A 298 5.84 -15.19 8.91
N CYS A 299 4.78 -15.67 8.27
CA CYS A 299 4.86 -16.07 6.87
C CYS A 299 4.58 -14.81 6.06
N ASP A 300 5.60 -14.24 5.43
CA ASP A 300 5.40 -13.24 4.38
C ASP A 300 5.40 -13.98 3.01
N PRO A 301 4.49 -13.72 2.04
CA PRO A 301 4.27 -14.54 0.84
C PRO A 301 4.85 -14.07 -0.52
N SER A 302 5.56 -12.96 -0.71
CA SER A 302 6.51 -12.61 -1.84
C SER A 302 8.03 -13.11 -1.92
N GLY A 303 8.34 -14.29 -2.51
CA GLY A 303 9.71 -14.87 -2.70
C GLY A 303 10.25 -16.02 -1.79
N GLY A 304 10.19 -17.27 -2.28
CA GLY A 304 10.66 -18.55 -1.68
C GLY A 304 11.21 -18.64 -0.24
N GLY A 305 10.43 -19.25 0.67
CA GLY A 305 10.89 -20.35 1.53
C GLY A 305 11.65 -20.07 2.83
N ASN A 306 11.44 -18.94 3.53
CA ASN A 306 12.03 -18.70 4.86
C ASN A 306 10.98 -18.41 5.94
N CYS A 307 11.05 -19.13 7.07
CA CYS A 307 10.22 -18.86 8.25
C CYS A 307 10.87 -17.76 9.10
N MET A 308 10.32 -16.54 9.05
CA MET A 308 10.73 -15.47 9.97
C MET A 308 9.82 -15.41 11.19
N GLN A 309 10.40 -15.49 12.38
CA GLN A 309 9.66 -15.36 13.62
C GLN A 309 10.34 -14.34 14.51
N VAL A 310 9.66 -13.22 14.73
CA VAL A 310 10.13 -12.14 15.61
C VAL A 310 9.59 -12.40 17.02
N ASN A 311 10.48 -12.55 18.00
CA ASN A 311 10.16 -12.77 19.42
C ASN A 311 9.18 -13.94 19.66
N GLY A 312 9.28 -15.01 18.86
CA GLY A 312 8.39 -16.16 18.98
C GLY A 312 9.05 -17.40 19.60
N PRO A 313 8.26 -18.45 19.84
CA PRO A 313 8.65 -19.63 20.64
C PRO A 313 9.74 -20.53 20.03
N ASP A 314 10.03 -20.39 18.75
CA ASP A 314 10.96 -21.23 17.97
C ASP A 314 12.40 -20.69 17.99
N PHE A 315 12.61 -19.43 18.44
CA PHE A 315 13.95 -18.93 18.73
C PHE A 315 14.58 -19.70 19.89
N VAL A 316 15.76 -20.28 19.66
CA VAL A 316 16.47 -21.08 20.68
C VAL A 316 17.64 -20.30 21.26
N ALA A 317 18.54 -19.81 20.40
CA ALA A 317 19.70 -18.99 20.73
C ALA A 317 20.36 -18.50 19.44
N GLU A 318 21.09 -17.40 19.53
CA GLU A 318 21.87 -16.85 18.41
C GLU A 318 22.86 -17.89 17.85
N GLY A 319 22.86 -18.07 16.52
CA GLY A 319 23.69 -19.03 15.80
C GLY A 319 23.25 -20.50 15.94
N SER A 320 22.20 -20.78 16.69
CA SER A 320 21.64 -22.13 16.82
C SER A 320 20.52 -22.35 15.81
N PRO A 321 20.32 -23.60 15.34
CA PRO A 321 19.18 -23.93 14.51
C PRO A 321 17.87 -23.60 15.22
N CYS A 322 16.91 -23.07 14.47
CA CYS A 322 15.59 -22.77 14.98
C CYS A 322 14.82 -24.05 15.31
N THR A 323 13.84 -23.94 16.21
CA THR A 323 13.07 -25.12 16.63
C THR A 323 12.25 -25.64 15.46
N GLY A 324 12.51 -26.88 15.03
CA GLY A 324 11.79 -27.50 13.93
C GLY A 324 12.38 -27.27 12.54
N ASP A 325 13.37 -26.38 12.40
CA ASP A 325 14.00 -26.05 11.13
C ASP A 325 15.55 -26.01 11.25
N PRO A 326 16.26 -27.01 10.69
CA PRO A 326 17.71 -27.09 10.74
C PRO A 326 18.44 -26.15 9.77
N ASP A 327 17.74 -25.59 8.78
CA ASP A 327 18.31 -24.72 7.74
C ASP A 327 18.14 -23.22 8.10
N SER A 328 17.30 -22.94 9.10
CA SER A 328 17.19 -21.62 9.75
C SER A 328 18.10 -21.47 10.96
N VAL A 329 18.44 -20.23 11.27
CA VAL A 329 19.33 -19.84 12.37
C VAL A 329 18.74 -18.66 13.15
N GLY A 330 18.84 -18.74 14.48
CA GLY A 330 18.50 -17.63 15.36
C GLY A 330 19.51 -16.48 15.23
N ILE A 331 19.03 -15.26 15.10
CA ILE A 331 19.81 -14.02 15.12
C ILE A 331 19.23 -13.04 16.13
N THR A 332 20.09 -12.18 16.67
CA THR A 332 19.70 -11.07 17.53
C THR A 332 20.07 -9.78 16.81
N ILE A 333 19.11 -8.86 16.64
CA ILE A 333 19.34 -7.55 16.02
C ILE A 333 18.84 -6.46 16.95
N THR A 334 19.64 -5.42 17.14
CA THR A 334 19.24 -4.22 17.89
C THR A 334 18.85 -3.11 16.93
N ASP A 335 17.62 -2.61 17.03
CA ASP A 335 17.21 -1.41 16.30
C ASP A 335 17.94 -0.18 16.86
N TRP A 336 18.62 0.54 15.97
CA TRP A 336 19.42 1.71 16.30
C TRP A 336 18.59 2.91 16.76
N PHE A 337 17.33 3.04 16.32
CA PHE A 337 16.46 4.16 16.66
C PHE A 337 15.75 3.96 18.01
N SER A 338 15.20 2.78 18.25
CA SER A 338 14.47 2.49 19.50
C SER A 338 15.32 1.85 20.59
N GLY A 339 16.48 1.29 20.25
CA GLY A 339 17.29 0.46 21.15
C GLY A 339 16.60 -0.86 21.53
N MET A 340 15.51 -1.23 20.85
CA MET A 340 14.82 -2.50 21.06
C MET A 340 15.62 -3.64 20.43
N VAL A 341 15.64 -4.77 21.14
CA VAL A 341 16.30 -5.99 20.70
C VAL A 341 15.24 -6.94 20.14
N TYR A 342 15.49 -7.45 18.94
CA TYR A 342 14.65 -8.42 18.26
C TYR A 342 15.39 -9.75 18.17
N GLU A 343 14.75 -10.82 18.65
CA GLU A 343 15.21 -12.19 18.48
C GLU A 343 14.45 -12.81 17.30
N ILE A 344 15.17 -13.22 16.26
CA ILE A 344 14.59 -13.60 14.97
C ILE A 344 15.13 -14.95 14.50
N CYS A 345 14.29 -15.77 13.88
CA CYS A 345 14.72 -16.92 13.08
C CYS A 345 14.76 -16.54 11.59
N VAL A 346 15.85 -16.83 10.88
CA VAL A 346 16.04 -16.51 9.45
C VAL A 346 16.82 -17.62 8.74
N ALA A 347 16.78 -17.70 7.41
CA ALA A 347 17.60 -18.67 6.68
C ALA A 347 19.09 -18.42 6.88
N GLY A 348 19.79 -19.51 7.20
CA GLY A 348 21.24 -19.54 7.21
C GLY A 348 21.80 -19.59 5.80
N CYS A 349 23.03 -19.11 5.63
CA CYS A 349 23.72 -19.15 4.36
C CYS A 349 25.22 -19.36 4.55
N THR A 350 25.90 -19.74 3.47
CA THR A 350 27.37 -19.79 3.41
C THR A 350 27.93 -18.99 2.24
N ALA A 351 27.12 -18.75 1.21
CA ALA A 351 27.38 -17.89 0.06
C ALA A 351 26.06 -17.27 -0.45
N ASP A 352 26.16 -16.22 -1.27
CA ASP A 352 24.99 -15.54 -1.84
C ASP A 352 24.07 -16.48 -2.65
N THR A 353 24.65 -17.50 -3.29
CA THR A 353 23.89 -18.50 -4.04
C THR A 353 22.97 -19.38 -3.18
N ASP A 354 23.17 -19.39 -1.87
CA ASP A 354 22.30 -20.09 -0.92
C ASP A 354 21.04 -19.26 -0.62
N CYS A 355 21.08 -17.97 -0.95
CA CYS A 355 19.97 -17.04 -0.78
C CYS A 355 19.15 -16.91 -2.07
N ILE A 356 17.86 -16.64 -1.90
CA ILE A 356 16.96 -16.35 -3.02
C ILE A 356 17.31 -15.00 -3.69
N PRO A 357 16.87 -14.78 -4.94
CA PRO A 357 17.01 -13.50 -5.62
C PRO A 357 16.53 -12.31 -4.75
N GLY A 358 17.31 -11.23 -4.75
CA GLY A 358 17.07 -10.03 -3.93
C GLY A 358 17.72 -10.05 -2.54
N LEU A 359 18.28 -11.19 -2.12
CA LEU A 359 19.01 -11.32 -0.85
C LEU A 359 20.50 -11.66 -1.10
N PHE A 360 21.36 -11.31 -0.14
CA PHE A 360 22.77 -11.70 -0.10
C PHE A 360 23.10 -12.39 1.23
N CYS A 361 24.21 -13.12 1.27
CA CYS A 361 24.65 -13.79 2.48
C CYS A 361 25.44 -12.82 3.37
N ASP A 362 24.79 -12.30 4.41
CA ASP A 362 25.36 -11.35 5.33
C ASP A 362 26.02 -12.05 6.53
N THR A 363 27.03 -11.40 7.11
CA THR A 363 27.71 -11.77 8.35
C THR A 363 27.42 -10.79 9.49
N GLY A 364 26.56 -9.80 9.25
CA GLY A 364 26.35 -8.57 10.02
C GLY A 364 25.50 -8.68 11.29
N SER A 365 25.30 -9.86 11.87
CA SER A 365 24.63 -9.94 13.19
C SER A 365 25.39 -9.10 14.23
N ASP A 366 24.72 -8.62 15.29
CA ASP A 366 25.38 -7.82 16.34
C ASP A 366 26.54 -8.60 17.01
N SER A 367 26.54 -9.93 16.91
CA SER A 367 27.65 -10.80 17.32
C SER A 367 28.75 -11.01 16.27
N GLY A 368 28.49 -10.70 14.99
CA GLY A 368 29.41 -10.81 13.85
C GLY A 368 29.85 -12.23 13.53
N THR A 369 29.10 -13.24 13.99
CA THR A 369 29.51 -14.66 13.94
C THR A 369 28.52 -15.58 13.26
N VAL A 370 27.38 -15.05 12.82
CA VAL A 370 26.29 -15.82 12.21
C VAL A 370 26.07 -15.34 10.78
N GLN A 371 26.04 -16.28 9.84
CA GLN A 371 25.72 -16.02 8.44
C GLN A 371 24.25 -16.26 8.16
N TYR A 372 23.57 -15.28 7.57
CA TYR A 372 22.15 -15.36 7.23
C TYR A 372 21.83 -14.59 5.95
N CYS A 373 20.73 -14.95 5.29
CA CYS A 373 20.28 -14.22 4.10
C CYS A 373 19.64 -12.88 4.49
N ALA A 374 20.19 -11.77 4.00
CA ALA A 374 19.74 -10.41 4.27
C ALA A 374 19.37 -9.67 2.96
N PRO A 375 18.47 -8.67 3.01
CA PRO A 375 18.11 -7.86 1.84
C PRO A 375 19.30 -7.11 1.25
N ILE A 376 19.42 -7.10 -0.08
CA ILE A 376 20.41 -6.27 -0.78
C ILE A 376 19.94 -4.81 -0.73
N SER A 377 20.72 -3.95 -0.10
CA SER A 377 20.51 -2.50 -0.05
C SER A 377 21.46 -1.69 -0.93
N GLU A 378 22.43 -2.34 -1.59
CA GLU A 378 23.36 -1.71 -2.54
C GLU A 378 23.56 -2.57 -3.80
N CYS A 379 22.47 -2.82 -4.53
CA CYS A 379 22.46 -3.66 -5.72
C CYS A 379 23.33 -3.16 -6.87
N ALA A 380 23.67 -1.86 -6.89
CA ALA A 380 24.55 -1.28 -7.91
C ALA A 380 25.95 -1.90 -7.88
N THR A 381 26.39 -2.40 -6.71
CA THR A 381 27.68 -3.05 -6.54
C THR A 381 27.55 -4.57 -6.38
N ALA A 382 26.53 -5.03 -5.67
CA ALA A 382 26.32 -6.46 -5.37
C ALA A 382 25.58 -7.22 -6.49
N GLY A 383 24.87 -6.51 -7.37
CA GLY A 383 23.82 -7.11 -8.22
C GLY A 383 22.62 -7.55 -7.38
N CYS A 384 21.58 -8.09 -8.02
CA CYS A 384 20.36 -8.54 -7.34
C CYS A 384 20.32 -10.02 -6.99
N ASN A 385 21.46 -10.71 -7.03
CA ASN A 385 21.54 -12.16 -6.84
C ASN A 385 20.49 -12.95 -7.66
N ASP A 386 20.16 -12.44 -8.85
CA ASP A 386 19.11 -12.99 -9.70
C ASP A 386 19.67 -13.48 -11.06
N PRO A 387 20.02 -14.76 -11.18
CA PRO A 387 20.53 -15.31 -12.44
C PRO A 387 19.47 -15.35 -13.55
N SER A 388 18.19 -15.20 -13.22
CA SER A 388 17.09 -15.19 -14.18
C SER A 388 16.72 -13.80 -14.72
N SER A 389 17.33 -12.74 -14.15
CA SER A 389 17.13 -11.33 -14.56
C SER A 389 15.66 -10.89 -14.53
N THR A 390 14.91 -11.39 -13.56
CA THR A 390 13.54 -10.98 -13.21
C THR A 390 13.50 -9.77 -12.29
N LEU A 391 14.59 -9.51 -11.55
CA LEU A 391 14.77 -8.34 -10.70
C LEU A 391 15.63 -7.27 -11.39
N TYR A 392 15.28 -6.01 -11.15
CA TYR A 392 16.10 -4.86 -11.49
C TYR A 392 16.64 -4.20 -10.21
N CYS A 393 17.75 -3.49 -10.38
CA CYS A 393 18.36 -2.68 -9.33
C CYS A 393 17.77 -1.26 -9.40
N ALA A 394 17.08 -0.83 -8.36
CA ALA A 394 16.53 0.53 -8.26
C ALA A 394 17.57 1.54 -7.78
N GLU A 395 17.24 2.83 -7.92
CA GLU A 395 18.14 3.94 -7.53
C GLU A 395 18.39 4.02 -6.02
N ASP A 396 17.45 3.53 -5.21
CA ASP A 396 17.58 3.41 -3.76
C ASP A 396 18.53 2.27 -3.32
N GLY A 397 19.05 1.50 -4.28
CA GLY A 397 19.97 0.39 -4.03
C GLY A 397 19.28 -0.93 -3.71
N ALA A 398 17.95 -0.98 -3.69
CA ALA A 398 17.19 -2.21 -3.48
C ALA A 398 16.91 -2.96 -4.80
N CYS A 399 16.52 -4.23 -4.67
CA CYS A 399 16.18 -5.10 -5.78
C CYS A 399 14.68 -5.35 -5.84
N TYR A 400 14.06 -4.97 -6.96
CA TYR A 400 12.63 -5.08 -7.17
C TYR A 400 12.30 -5.87 -8.43
N THR A 401 11.08 -6.37 -8.52
CA THR A 401 10.58 -6.97 -9.76
C THR A 401 10.34 -5.92 -10.83
N ASP A 402 10.69 -6.25 -12.09
CA ASP A 402 10.45 -5.30 -13.19
C ASP A 402 8.98 -5.28 -13.60
N GLY A 403 8.17 -4.47 -12.92
CA GLY A 403 6.76 -4.24 -13.25
C GLY A 403 6.54 -3.75 -14.68
N CYS A 404 7.55 -3.15 -15.31
CA CYS A 404 7.50 -2.73 -16.71
C CYS A 404 7.83 -3.83 -17.72
N ALA A 405 8.16 -5.04 -17.27
CA ALA A 405 8.41 -6.18 -18.14
C ALA A 405 7.17 -6.48 -19.01
N GLY A 406 7.38 -6.69 -20.31
CA GLY A 406 6.29 -6.96 -21.26
C GLY A 406 5.51 -5.73 -21.74
N ALA A 407 5.93 -4.51 -21.37
CA ALA A 407 5.32 -3.24 -21.78
C ALA A 407 3.82 -3.15 -21.45
N PRO A 408 3.45 -3.23 -20.15
CA PRO A 408 2.05 -3.26 -19.71
C PRO A 408 1.25 -2.02 -20.14
N CYS A 409 1.91 -0.88 -20.28
CA CYS A 409 1.30 0.39 -20.67
C CYS A 409 0.94 0.49 -22.16
N ALA A 410 1.38 -0.46 -23.01
CA ALA A 410 1.19 -0.37 -24.46
C ALA A 410 -0.27 -0.45 -24.90
N SER A 411 -1.13 -1.10 -24.13
CA SER A 411 -2.57 -1.28 -24.43
C SER A 411 -3.50 -0.46 -23.54
N VAL A 412 -2.95 0.30 -22.59
CA VAL A 412 -3.74 1.14 -21.69
C VAL A 412 -4.28 2.34 -22.47
N ALA A 413 -5.59 2.55 -22.42
CA ALA A 413 -6.22 3.70 -23.07
C ALA A 413 -5.72 4.99 -22.42
N HIS A 414 -5.39 5.99 -23.23
CA HIS A 414 -4.85 7.28 -22.77
C HIS A 414 -3.47 7.19 -22.08
N ALA A 415 -2.74 6.09 -22.25
CA ALA A 415 -1.33 6.03 -21.91
C ALA A 415 -0.47 6.33 -23.14
N SER A 416 0.68 6.98 -22.94
CA SER A 416 1.68 7.24 -23.97
C SER A 416 2.39 5.96 -24.44
N GLY A 417 2.22 4.86 -23.68
CA GLY A 417 2.94 3.59 -23.82
C GLY A 417 4.24 3.54 -23.02
N GLU A 418 4.66 4.66 -22.41
CA GLU A 418 5.80 4.71 -21.49
C GLU A 418 5.41 4.15 -20.12
N CYS A 419 6.32 3.37 -19.53
CA CYS A 419 6.17 2.70 -18.25
C CYS A 419 7.31 3.14 -17.33
N LEU A 420 6.95 3.59 -16.13
CA LEU A 420 7.88 3.90 -15.06
C LEU A 420 7.84 2.79 -14.01
N ARG A 421 9.01 2.39 -13.54
CA ARG A 421 9.14 1.42 -12.45
C ARG A 421 8.89 2.14 -11.13
N SER A 422 8.17 1.51 -10.22
CA SER A 422 7.88 2.07 -8.89
C SER A 422 7.97 0.96 -7.86
N GLY A 423 9.17 0.71 -7.33
CA GLY A 423 9.43 -0.50 -6.53
C GLY A 423 9.09 -1.75 -7.34
N ASN A 424 8.23 -2.62 -6.81
CA ASN A 424 7.70 -3.81 -7.50
C ASN A 424 6.53 -3.53 -8.45
N ASP A 425 5.99 -2.31 -8.40
CA ASP A 425 4.84 -1.91 -9.21
C ASP A 425 5.30 -1.06 -10.40
N PHE A 426 4.35 -0.64 -11.22
CA PHE A 426 4.59 0.24 -12.34
C PHE A 426 3.53 1.33 -12.47
N LEU A 427 3.96 2.42 -13.10
CA LEU A 427 3.14 3.58 -13.41
C LEU A 427 3.15 3.79 -14.93
N CYS A 428 1.97 3.86 -15.55
CA CYS A 428 1.88 4.27 -16.94
C CYS A 428 1.83 5.79 -17.07
N VAL A 429 2.65 6.33 -17.97
CA VAL A 429 2.62 7.76 -18.28
C VAL A 429 1.37 8.06 -19.10
N CYS A 430 0.45 8.85 -18.54
CA CYS A 430 -0.81 9.18 -19.18
C CYS A 430 -0.72 10.41 -20.11
N ASP A 431 -1.60 10.46 -21.09
CA ASP A 431 -1.80 11.59 -21.99
C ASP A 431 -2.30 12.83 -21.23
N GLU A 432 -2.14 14.01 -21.83
CA GLU A 432 -2.61 15.27 -21.24
C GLU A 432 -4.10 15.22 -20.89
N GLY A 433 -4.44 15.57 -19.65
CA GLY A 433 -5.81 15.50 -19.11
C GLY A 433 -6.18 14.17 -18.47
N TYR A 434 -5.21 13.26 -18.30
CA TYR A 434 -5.40 11.98 -17.61
C TYR A 434 -4.32 11.76 -16.54
N ALA A 435 -4.66 11.00 -15.50
CA ALA A 435 -3.74 10.58 -14.44
C ALA A 435 -3.84 9.06 -14.25
N TRP A 436 -2.71 8.45 -13.88
CA TRP A 436 -2.68 7.02 -13.60
C TRP A 436 -3.33 6.74 -12.25
N ASN A 437 -4.23 5.77 -12.24
CA ASN A 437 -4.79 5.22 -11.03
C ASN A 437 -4.27 3.78 -10.87
N GLY A 438 -3.32 3.59 -9.94
CA GLY A 438 -2.73 2.27 -9.68
C GLY A 438 -3.73 1.25 -9.18
N GLY A 439 -4.81 1.68 -8.51
CA GLY A 439 -5.88 0.79 -8.06
C GLY A 439 -6.73 0.25 -9.20
N THR A 440 -6.97 1.04 -10.25
CA THR A 440 -7.77 0.60 -11.42
C THR A 440 -6.92 0.14 -12.60
N GLY A 441 -5.60 0.37 -12.56
CA GLY A 441 -4.68 0.07 -13.66
C GLY A 441 -4.97 0.87 -14.93
N ALA A 442 -5.57 2.06 -14.81
CA ALA A 442 -6.04 2.86 -15.94
C ALA A 442 -5.63 4.34 -15.85
N CYS A 443 -5.53 4.98 -17.02
CA CYS A 443 -5.44 6.44 -17.12
C CYS A 443 -6.85 7.05 -17.07
N GLU A 444 -7.17 7.71 -15.97
CA GLU A 444 -8.48 8.29 -15.69
C GLU A 444 -8.48 9.79 -15.94
N THR A 445 -9.63 10.36 -16.29
CA THR A 445 -9.74 11.79 -16.58
C THR A 445 -9.34 12.62 -15.37
N PHE A 446 -8.40 13.54 -15.58
CA PHE A 446 -7.79 14.33 -14.54
C PHE A 446 -7.85 15.82 -14.86
N ALA A 447 -8.42 16.60 -13.95
CA ALA A 447 -8.46 18.05 -14.05
C ALA A 447 -7.38 18.67 -13.16
N CYS A 448 -6.35 19.23 -13.79
CA CYS A 448 -5.25 19.88 -13.09
C CYS A 448 -5.74 21.05 -12.21
N PRO A 449 -5.59 20.99 -10.87
CA PRO A 449 -6.04 22.05 -9.96
C PRO A 449 -5.06 23.24 -9.89
N ALA A 450 -3.99 23.22 -10.68
CA ALA A 450 -2.88 24.16 -10.54
C ALA A 450 -3.26 25.60 -10.90
N THR A 451 -2.80 26.54 -10.06
CA THR A 451 -2.93 27.98 -10.31
C THR A 451 -1.72 28.49 -11.09
N ASP A 452 -1.95 29.22 -12.20
CA ASP A 452 -0.86 29.79 -12.99
C ASP A 452 -0.08 30.86 -12.21
N ILE A 453 1.25 30.73 -12.20
CA ILE A 453 2.20 31.70 -11.63
C ILE A 453 3.32 32.02 -12.63
N THR A 454 4.09 33.08 -12.33
CA THR A 454 5.18 33.54 -13.21
C THR A 454 6.46 33.79 -12.41
N PRO A 455 7.65 33.71 -13.05
CA PRO A 455 8.89 34.10 -12.39
C PRO A 455 8.83 35.53 -11.86
N GLY A 456 9.27 35.74 -10.61
CA GLY A 456 9.18 37.01 -9.90
C GLY A 456 7.87 37.24 -9.12
N ALA A 457 6.95 36.27 -9.12
CA ALA A 457 5.69 36.38 -8.37
C ALA A 457 5.90 36.26 -6.86
N THR A 458 5.08 37.01 -6.11
CA THR A 458 4.89 36.81 -4.67
C THR A 458 3.41 36.66 -4.40
N LEU A 459 3.02 35.50 -3.86
CA LEU A 459 1.67 35.20 -3.44
C LEU A 459 1.66 35.18 -1.92
N ALA A 460 1.03 36.18 -1.31
CA ALA A 460 0.99 36.29 0.13
C ALA A 460 -0.25 35.60 0.70
N ARG A 461 -0.14 35.05 1.91
CA ARG A 461 -1.26 34.47 2.69
C ARG A 461 -2.08 33.44 1.92
N GLN A 462 -1.41 32.55 1.22
CA GLN A 462 -2.07 31.37 0.67
C GLN A 462 -2.56 30.50 1.85
N ASP A 463 -3.70 29.84 1.70
CA ASP A 463 -4.31 29.04 2.76
C ASP A 463 -4.25 27.57 2.38
N LEU A 464 -3.24 26.88 2.92
CA LEU A 464 -2.99 25.48 2.63
C LEU A 464 -4.16 24.59 3.08
N CYS A 465 -4.92 25.01 4.11
CA CYS A 465 -6.08 24.24 4.61
C CYS A 465 -7.24 24.15 3.60
N THR A 466 -7.17 24.91 2.49
CA THR A 466 -8.16 24.84 1.38
C THR A 466 -7.69 23.98 0.21
N GLY A 467 -6.51 23.36 0.36
CA GLY A 467 -5.87 22.53 -0.64
C GLY A 467 -6.54 21.17 -0.87
N THR A 468 -5.91 20.39 -1.74
CA THR A 468 -6.23 18.96 -1.94
C THR A 468 -5.34 18.11 -1.02
N THR A 469 -5.57 16.80 -0.95
CA THR A 469 -4.70 15.83 -0.24
C THR A 469 -4.24 14.72 -1.21
N ALA A 470 -4.26 15.05 -2.51
CA ALA A 470 -4.10 14.09 -3.59
C ALA A 470 -2.64 13.95 -4.01
N TYR A 471 -1.76 14.85 -3.58
CA TYR A 471 -0.37 14.92 -4.03
C TYR A 471 0.54 14.53 -2.89
N ASN A 472 1.06 13.31 -2.96
CA ASN A 472 1.99 12.80 -1.97
C ASN A 472 3.34 12.61 -2.65
N ALA A 473 4.39 13.21 -2.12
CA ALA A 473 5.75 13.04 -2.65
C ALA A 473 6.33 11.65 -2.30
N ALA A 474 5.56 10.57 -2.34
CA ALA A 474 5.95 9.25 -1.85
C ALA A 474 6.92 8.49 -2.79
N GLY A 475 7.77 9.21 -3.54
CA GLY A 475 8.65 8.68 -4.58
C GLY A 475 9.23 7.30 -4.28
N ASP A 476 9.29 6.51 -5.33
CA ASP A 476 9.72 5.11 -5.53
C ASP A 476 11.15 4.75 -5.06
N GLY A 477 11.59 5.26 -3.91
CA GLY A 477 12.85 4.87 -3.25
C GLY A 477 13.68 6.07 -2.77
N SER A 478 13.42 7.27 -3.27
CA SER A 478 13.87 8.52 -2.66
C SER A 478 12.89 9.63 -3.03
N SER A 479 11.99 9.98 -2.10
CA SER A 479 11.13 11.13 -2.31
C SER A 479 11.97 12.39 -2.49
N CYS A 480 11.52 13.29 -3.35
CA CYS A 480 12.16 14.60 -3.55
C CYS A 480 12.36 15.42 -2.26
N THR A 481 11.55 15.11 -1.25
CA THR A 481 11.49 15.76 0.06
C THR A 481 12.11 14.87 1.15
N GLY A 482 12.59 13.67 0.84
CA GLY A 482 13.10 12.72 1.85
C GLY A 482 12.01 11.99 2.65
N TYR A 483 10.78 12.52 2.74
CA TYR A 483 9.64 11.89 3.40
C TYR A 483 8.33 11.99 2.61
N SER A 484 7.35 11.16 2.95
CA SER A 484 5.98 11.27 2.42
C SER A 484 5.27 12.44 3.07
N THR A 485 4.62 13.25 2.25
CA THR A 485 3.73 14.32 2.65
C THR A 485 2.30 13.86 2.40
N THR A 486 1.42 13.92 3.40
CA THR A 486 0.04 13.40 3.29
C THR A 486 -1.00 14.41 3.76
N ALA A 487 -0.63 15.69 3.80
CA ALA A 487 -1.45 16.73 4.42
C ALA A 487 -2.31 17.44 3.36
N ASN A 488 -2.38 18.77 3.38
CA ASN A 488 -3.05 19.51 2.31
C ASN A 488 -2.01 20.20 1.42
N GLU A 489 -2.30 20.28 0.12
CA GLU A 489 -1.42 20.86 -0.89
C GLU A 489 -2.12 21.93 -1.74
N LEU A 490 -1.35 22.93 -2.13
CA LEU A 490 -1.70 23.86 -3.21
C LEU A 490 -0.74 23.69 -4.38
N LEU A 491 -1.30 23.55 -5.57
CA LEU A 491 -0.54 23.41 -6.80
C LEU A 491 -0.47 24.70 -7.60
N TYR A 492 0.69 24.93 -8.18
CA TYR A 492 0.94 26.05 -9.06
C TYR A 492 1.60 25.62 -10.35
N ARG A 493 1.18 26.21 -11.47
CA ARG A 493 1.77 25.97 -12.78
C ARG A 493 2.74 27.10 -13.12
N LEU A 494 3.99 26.74 -13.39
CA LEU A 494 5.08 27.66 -13.69
C LEU A 494 5.71 27.31 -15.04
N VAL A 495 5.79 28.29 -15.95
CA VAL A 495 6.53 28.13 -17.21
C VAL A 495 7.89 28.80 -17.08
N LEU A 496 8.97 28.01 -17.24
CA LEU A 496 10.34 28.49 -17.23
C LEU A 496 10.92 28.58 -18.65
N PRO A 497 11.50 29.73 -19.05
CA PRO A 497 12.25 29.84 -20.30
C PRO A 497 13.42 28.85 -20.40
N ALA A 498 13.88 28.61 -21.63
CA ALA A 498 15.07 27.80 -21.91
C ALA A 498 16.30 28.31 -21.16
N PHE A 499 17.08 27.40 -20.58
CA PHE A 499 18.34 27.68 -19.87
C PHE A 499 18.21 28.74 -18.76
N THR A 500 17.10 28.70 -18.01
CA THR A 500 16.89 29.58 -16.86
C THR A 500 16.58 28.81 -15.60
N GLN A 501 16.88 29.41 -14.45
CA GLN A 501 16.52 28.93 -13.14
C GLN A 501 15.76 29.97 -12.32
N VAL A 502 15.03 29.50 -11.33
CA VAL A 502 14.36 30.31 -10.30
C VAL A 502 14.60 29.69 -8.93
N THR A 503 14.65 30.54 -7.92
CA THR A 503 14.53 30.10 -6.52
C THR A 503 13.07 30.21 -6.10
N ILE A 504 12.52 29.16 -5.50
CA ILE A 504 11.16 29.13 -4.99
C ILE A 504 11.26 28.97 -3.48
N THR A 505 10.61 29.87 -2.75
CA THR A 505 10.56 29.84 -1.29
C THR A 505 9.12 29.77 -0.81
N MET A 506 8.84 28.82 0.06
CA MET A 506 7.59 28.68 0.80
C MET A 506 7.83 29.04 2.26
N ASP A 507 7.22 30.12 2.73
CA ASP A 507 7.42 30.65 4.08
C ASP A 507 6.17 30.36 4.93
N GLY A 508 6.17 29.21 5.61
CA GLY A 508 5.10 28.73 6.49
C GLY A 508 5.48 28.91 7.96
N THR A 509 4.85 29.86 8.66
CA THR A 509 5.26 30.17 10.06
C THR A 509 4.59 29.30 11.13
N THR A 510 3.64 28.42 10.77
CA THR A 510 2.79 27.70 11.72
C THR A 510 2.70 26.19 11.49
N PHE A 511 3.41 25.66 10.50
CA PHE A 511 3.42 24.24 10.17
C PHE A 511 4.76 23.88 9.54
N ASP A 512 5.01 22.58 9.42
CA ASP A 512 6.19 22.02 8.80
C ASP A 512 5.96 22.01 7.28
N ALA A 513 6.56 22.97 6.57
CA ALA A 513 6.32 23.16 5.15
C ALA A 513 7.13 22.15 4.35
N SER A 514 6.54 21.64 3.27
CA SER A 514 7.25 20.77 2.34
C SER A 514 7.01 21.29 0.92
N LEU A 515 8.06 21.40 0.11
CA LEU A 515 7.98 22.05 -1.19
C LEU A 515 8.65 21.19 -2.24
N TRP A 516 7.93 20.85 -3.30
CA TRP A 516 8.48 20.06 -4.39
C TRP A 516 7.96 20.46 -5.76
N VAL A 517 8.63 20.01 -6.81
CA VAL A 517 8.32 20.35 -8.19
C VAL A 517 8.32 19.12 -9.06
N THR A 518 7.29 18.98 -9.89
CA THR A 518 7.15 17.92 -10.89
C THR A 518 6.98 18.47 -12.30
N THR A 519 7.24 17.62 -13.30
CA THR A 519 7.01 17.95 -14.71
C THR A 519 5.58 17.69 -15.20
N SER A 520 4.75 17.00 -14.40
CA SER A 520 3.38 16.66 -14.77
C SER A 520 2.40 17.06 -13.68
N CYS A 521 1.27 17.67 -14.06
CA CYS A 521 0.22 17.97 -13.08
C CYS A 521 -0.47 16.71 -12.57
N ALA A 522 -0.45 15.63 -13.34
CA ALA A 522 -1.05 14.35 -12.98
C ALA A 522 -0.13 13.50 -12.09
N ASP A 523 1.05 14.01 -11.74
CA ASP A 523 2.01 13.33 -10.88
C ASP A 523 1.59 13.47 -9.40
N THR A 524 0.59 12.67 -9.01
CA THR A 524 0.08 12.62 -7.64
C THR A 524 0.95 11.80 -6.70
N SER A 525 1.83 10.95 -7.22
CA SER A 525 2.76 10.11 -6.45
C SER A 525 4.17 10.71 -6.31
N GLY A 526 4.47 11.79 -7.02
CA GLY A 526 5.80 12.40 -7.03
C GLY A 526 6.84 11.63 -7.87
N ALA A 527 6.42 10.68 -8.71
CA ALA A 527 7.29 9.86 -9.54
C ALA A 527 8.03 10.67 -10.63
N PHE A 528 7.49 11.82 -11.02
CA PHE A 528 8.14 12.73 -11.98
C PHE A 528 8.73 13.96 -11.29
N CYS A 529 8.98 13.86 -9.99
CA CYS A 529 9.54 14.94 -9.25
C CYS A 529 10.96 15.26 -9.73
N VAL A 530 11.26 16.56 -9.77
CA VAL A 530 12.51 17.13 -10.30
C VAL A 530 13.40 17.64 -9.18
N VAL A 531 12.80 18.23 -8.15
CA VAL A 531 13.48 18.81 -7.01
C VAL A 531 12.48 19.00 -5.87
N GLY A 532 12.91 18.75 -4.63
CA GLY A 532 12.18 19.11 -3.43
C GLY A 532 13.06 19.77 -2.38
N ALA A 533 12.42 20.32 -1.36
CA ALA A 533 13.01 20.87 -0.15
C ALA A 533 12.08 20.57 1.01
N ASP A 534 12.67 20.03 2.07
CA ASP A 534 12.03 19.68 3.33
C ASP A 534 13.11 19.84 4.42
N GLU A 535 13.05 20.92 5.19
CA GLU A 535 13.82 21.06 6.42
C GLU A 535 12.93 20.56 7.57
N GLU A 536 13.45 19.76 8.51
CA GLU A 536 12.69 19.22 9.65
C GLU A 536 12.27 20.29 10.69
N THR A 537 12.02 21.53 10.26
CA THR A 537 11.76 22.70 11.10
C THR A 537 10.68 23.57 10.47
N THR A 538 10.03 24.44 11.25
CA THR A 538 9.09 25.46 10.71
C THR A 538 9.80 26.61 9.99
N ALA A 539 10.96 26.36 9.39
CA ALA A 539 11.67 27.32 8.57
C ALA A 539 10.99 27.45 7.20
N ALA A 540 11.45 28.41 6.41
CA ALA A 540 10.97 28.56 5.05
C ALA A 540 11.69 27.57 4.14
N GLU A 541 10.94 26.71 3.46
CA GLU A 541 11.48 25.80 2.46
C GLU A 541 11.91 26.56 1.22
N THR A 542 13.11 26.25 0.72
CA THR A 542 13.66 26.92 -0.44
C THR A 542 14.35 25.94 -1.37
N LEU A 543 13.89 25.88 -2.62
CA LEU A 543 14.51 25.09 -3.68
C LEU A 543 14.93 25.96 -4.87
N THR A 544 15.84 25.44 -5.68
CA THR A 544 16.21 26.05 -6.97
C THR A 544 15.78 25.12 -8.10
N LEU A 545 14.87 25.60 -8.95
CA LEU A 545 14.38 24.89 -10.12
C LEU A 545 15.06 25.44 -11.37
N ALA A 546 15.66 24.56 -12.18
CA ALA A 546 16.35 24.93 -13.40
C ALA A 546 15.78 24.18 -14.63
N ASN A 547 15.63 24.91 -15.73
CA ASN A 547 15.30 24.36 -17.04
C ASN A 547 16.55 24.31 -17.92
N TYR A 548 17.17 23.13 -18.06
CA TYR A 548 18.38 22.91 -18.86
C TYR A 548 18.09 22.57 -20.34
N GLU A 549 16.92 22.95 -20.82
CA GLU A 549 16.43 22.52 -22.13
C GLU A 549 16.37 23.71 -23.08
N ALA A 550 16.52 23.42 -24.38
CA ALA A 550 16.54 24.45 -25.43
C ALA A 550 15.19 25.12 -25.70
N VAL A 551 14.13 24.69 -25.01
CA VAL A 551 12.77 25.21 -25.11
C VAL A 551 12.23 25.56 -23.74
N ALA A 552 11.23 26.44 -23.70
CA ALA A 552 10.51 26.70 -22.46
C ALA A 552 9.80 25.41 -21.99
N ARG A 553 9.85 25.15 -20.68
CA ARG A 553 9.21 23.99 -20.05
C ARG A 553 8.17 24.44 -19.02
N THR A 554 7.12 23.64 -18.90
CA THR A 554 6.11 23.78 -17.85
C THR A 554 6.50 22.88 -16.68
N TYR A 555 6.39 23.41 -15.48
CA TYR A 555 6.59 22.71 -14.21
C TYR A 555 5.39 22.96 -13.30
N TYR A 556 5.17 22.05 -12.37
CA TYR A 556 4.13 22.15 -11.36
C TYR A 556 4.78 22.16 -9.99
N VAL A 557 4.59 23.27 -9.28
CA VAL A 557 5.09 23.48 -7.92
C VAL A 557 4.01 23.02 -6.97
N VAL A 558 4.34 22.05 -6.13
CA VAL A 558 3.48 21.52 -5.08
C VAL A 558 3.95 22.11 -3.76
N ALA A 559 3.14 23.01 -3.21
CA ALA A 559 3.33 23.58 -1.89
C ALA A 559 2.50 22.76 -0.91
N ASP A 560 3.17 22.10 0.02
CA ASP A 560 2.63 21.05 0.87
C ASP A 560 3.03 21.30 2.34
N SER A 561 2.53 20.47 3.24
CA SER A 561 2.97 20.38 4.62
C SER A 561 3.23 18.93 5.01
N TYR A 562 4.30 18.67 5.76
CA TYR A 562 4.52 17.34 6.32
C TYR A 562 3.41 16.95 7.31
N SER A 563 2.94 17.91 8.12
CA SER A 563 1.75 17.72 8.97
C SER A 563 1.04 19.04 9.28
N GLY A 564 -0.29 18.96 9.44
CA GLY A 564 -1.15 20.11 9.73
C GLY A 564 -1.53 20.90 8.49
N CYS A 565 -1.88 22.17 8.68
CA CYS A 565 -2.09 23.12 7.58
C CYS A 565 -2.04 24.55 8.14
N GLY A 566 -1.83 25.54 7.28
CA GLY A 566 -1.87 26.94 7.69
C GLY A 566 -1.60 27.93 6.57
N ASN A 567 -1.40 29.19 6.94
CA ASN A 567 -1.09 30.23 5.96
C ASN A 567 0.40 30.30 5.66
N PHE A 568 0.73 30.50 4.38
CA PHE A 568 2.09 30.68 3.91
C PHE A 568 2.21 31.79 2.86
N ASP A 569 3.42 32.31 2.70
CA ASP A 569 3.78 33.15 1.56
C ASP A 569 4.61 32.33 0.57
N LEU A 570 4.18 32.28 -0.70
CA LEU A 570 4.98 31.70 -1.79
C LEU A 570 5.72 32.81 -2.53
N ARG A 571 7.04 32.67 -2.67
CA ARG A 571 7.90 33.61 -3.38
C ARG A 571 8.64 32.88 -4.49
N VAL A 572 8.38 33.27 -5.73
CA VAL A 572 9.13 32.81 -6.90
C VAL A 572 10.09 33.92 -7.31
N GLY A 573 11.39 33.62 -7.25
CA GLY A 573 12.45 34.52 -7.71
C GLY A 573 12.30 34.87 -9.19
N ALA A 574 12.94 35.97 -9.60
CA ALA A 574 13.04 36.28 -11.02
C ALA A 574 13.87 35.20 -11.74
N ALA A 575 13.48 34.86 -12.97
CA ALA A 575 14.25 33.93 -13.79
C ALA A 575 15.65 34.49 -14.06
N ALA A 576 16.67 33.71 -13.73
CA ALA A 576 18.08 33.98 -14.04
C ALA A 576 18.61 32.92 -15.01
N ALA A 577 19.69 33.20 -15.74
CA ALA A 577 20.36 32.16 -16.51
C ALA A 577 20.88 31.06 -15.58
N VAL A 578 20.83 29.80 -16.02
CA VAL A 578 21.53 28.71 -15.32
C VAL A 578 23.04 28.99 -15.32
N PRO A 579 23.78 28.60 -14.26
CA PRO A 579 25.25 28.75 -14.21
C PRO A 579 25.92 28.04 -15.39
N CYS A 580 25.49 26.81 -15.69
CA CYS A 580 26.08 26.03 -16.76
C CYS A 580 26.12 26.80 -18.09
N GLY A 581 27.20 26.65 -18.84
CA GLY A 581 27.41 27.28 -20.15
C GLY A 581 27.85 28.75 -20.07
N ASN A 582 28.27 29.22 -18.91
CA ASN A 582 28.79 30.59 -18.72
C ASN A 582 30.30 30.71 -19.02
N GLY A 583 30.99 29.59 -19.21
CA GLY A 583 32.43 29.49 -19.48
C GLY A 583 33.29 29.52 -18.22
N THR A 584 32.71 29.31 -17.04
CA THR A 584 33.39 29.28 -15.74
C THR A 584 32.98 28.00 -15.03
N LEU A 585 33.95 27.27 -14.47
CA LEU A 585 33.65 26.05 -13.73
C LEU A 585 33.13 26.43 -12.34
N ASP A 586 31.82 26.43 -12.17
CA ASP A 586 31.16 26.71 -10.90
C ASP A 586 31.09 25.46 -10.00
N SER A 587 30.72 25.65 -8.74
CA SER A 587 30.60 24.54 -7.79
C SER A 587 29.49 23.58 -8.23
N GLY A 588 29.82 22.30 -8.39
CA GLY A 588 28.88 21.26 -8.80
C GLY A 588 28.95 20.90 -10.29
N GLU A 589 29.64 21.71 -11.10
CA GLU A 589 29.88 21.43 -12.51
C GLU A 589 31.10 20.52 -12.70
N ALA A 590 31.01 19.55 -13.61
CA ALA A 590 32.14 18.72 -14.01
C ALA A 590 32.92 19.34 -15.18
N CYS A 591 32.24 20.16 -15.99
CA CYS A 591 32.79 20.94 -17.09
C CYS A 591 31.93 22.21 -17.28
N ASP A 592 32.46 23.21 -17.98
CA ASP A 592 31.64 24.26 -18.57
C ASP A 592 32.35 24.66 -19.86
N ASP A 593 31.76 24.39 -21.01
CA ASP A 593 32.38 24.68 -22.30
C ASP A 593 31.80 25.95 -22.98
N ALA A 594 31.25 26.85 -22.16
CA ALA A 594 30.66 28.13 -22.54
C ALA A 594 29.44 28.01 -23.47
N ASN A 595 28.77 26.86 -23.50
CA ASN A 595 27.52 26.66 -24.20
C ASN A 595 26.66 25.54 -23.54
N HIS A 596 25.54 25.16 -24.17
CA HIS A 596 24.60 24.12 -23.69
C HIS A 596 24.33 23.02 -24.72
N ALA A 597 25.13 22.96 -25.77
CA ALA A 597 24.93 22.04 -26.87
C ALA A 597 25.52 20.67 -26.51
N ALA A 598 24.67 19.66 -26.43
CA ALA A 598 25.16 18.30 -26.28
C ALA A 598 25.99 17.85 -27.51
N GLY A 599 26.95 16.96 -27.26
CA GLY A 599 27.80 16.30 -28.24
C GLY A 599 29.18 16.94 -28.45
N ASP A 600 29.52 18.01 -27.72
CA ASP A 600 30.84 18.65 -27.74
C ASP A 600 31.69 18.33 -26.49
N GLY A 601 31.17 17.51 -25.59
CA GLY A 601 31.85 16.97 -24.42
C GLY A 601 31.40 17.54 -23.09
N CYS A 602 30.55 18.58 -23.09
CA CYS A 602 29.90 19.09 -21.89
C CYS A 602 28.38 19.15 -22.12
N ASP A 603 27.61 18.38 -21.37
CA ASP A 603 26.15 18.34 -21.55
C ASP A 603 25.49 19.64 -21.06
N SER A 604 24.18 19.78 -21.32
CA SER A 604 23.44 21.00 -20.95
C SER A 604 23.29 21.21 -19.43
N ARG A 605 23.68 20.23 -18.62
CA ARG A 605 23.74 20.26 -17.16
C ARG A 605 25.18 20.33 -16.64
N CYS A 606 26.16 20.56 -17.52
CA CYS A 606 27.57 20.67 -17.20
C CYS A 606 28.18 19.37 -16.63
N GLY A 607 27.62 18.24 -17.03
CA GLY A 607 28.20 16.91 -16.92
C GLY A 607 29.14 16.61 -18.09
N ILE A 608 30.22 15.88 -17.82
CA ILE A 608 31.12 15.42 -18.88
C ILE A 608 30.42 14.31 -19.66
N GLU A 609 30.30 14.48 -20.97
CA GLU A 609 29.66 13.49 -21.82
C GLU A 609 30.52 12.23 -21.97
N PHE A 610 29.86 11.06 -22.07
CA PHE A 610 30.56 9.80 -22.26
C PHE A 610 31.46 9.84 -23.51
N GLY A 611 32.73 9.48 -23.32
CA GLY A 611 33.74 9.52 -24.37
C GLY A 611 34.46 10.86 -24.52
N TYR A 612 34.24 11.82 -23.62
CA TYR A 612 34.96 13.10 -23.58
C TYR A 612 35.79 13.27 -22.30
N ALA A 613 36.83 14.10 -22.39
CA ALA A 613 37.63 14.55 -21.26
C ALA A 613 37.77 16.07 -21.30
N CYS A 614 37.49 16.72 -20.17
CA CYS A 614 37.53 18.18 -20.03
C CYS A 614 38.68 18.62 -19.11
N THR A 615 39.34 19.71 -19.47
CA THR A 615 40.54 20.21 -18.77
C THR A 615 40.31 21.50 -17.96
N GLY A 616 39.04 21.91 -17.81
CA GLY A 616 38.64 23.14 -17.13
C GLY A 616 37.37 23.72 -17.75
N ALA A 617 37.25 25.05 -17.72
CA ALA A 617 36.13 25.78 -18.33
C ALA A 617 36.50 26.61 -19.57
N GLY A 618 35.49 26.92 -20.38
CA GLY A 618 35.56 27.71 -21.61
C GLY A 618 35.38 26.87 -22.89
N ALA A 619 35.03 27.53 -23.99
CA ALA A 619 34.79 26.87 -25.28
C ALA A 619 35.95 25.97 -25.73
N GLY A 620 35.63 24.69 -25.99
CA GLY A 620 36.61 23.66 -26.37
C GLY A 620 37.49 23.17 -25.22
N SER A 621 37.06 23.37 -23.97
CA SER A 621 37.70 22.77 -22.78
C SER A 621 37.61 21.25 -22.77
N CYS A 622 36.62 20.70 -23.47
CA CYS A 622 36.36 19.28 -23.65
C CYS A 622 36.87 18.77 -25.00
N SER A 623 37.35 17.52 -25.01
CA SER A 623 37.84 16.85 -26.21
C SER A 623 37.51 15.36 -26.15
N ALA A 624 37.18 14.78 -27.30
CA ALA A 624 36.89 13.35 -27.40
C ALA A 624 38.12 12.52 -26.98
N ILE A 625 37.89 11.52 -26.14
CA ILE A 625 38.88 10.54 -25.72
C ILE A 625 39.27 9.71 -26.95
N ALA A 626 40.57 9.45 -27.08
CA ALA A 626 41.09 8.69 -28.21
C ALA A 626 40.51 7.27 -28.24
N SER A 627 39.98 6.86 -29.39
CA SER A 627 39.57 5.47 -29.62
C SER A 627 40.75 4.62 -30.09
N ILE A 628 40.90 3.44 -29.49
CA ILE A 628 41.92 2.45 -29.84
C ILE A 628 41.44 1.46 -30.91
N GLY A 629 40.17 1.55 -31.32
CA GLY A 629 39.59 0.78 -32.42
C GLY A 629 38.30 0.06 -32.06
N SER A 630 37.79 -0.68 -33.05
CA SER A 630 36.64 -1.57 -32.92
C SER A 630 37.07 -3.00 -33.20
N PHE A 631 36.65 -3.93 -32.33
CA PHE A 631 37.14 -5.31 -32.31
C PHE A 631 35.97 -6.29 -32.12
N GLY A 632 35.98 -7.40 -32.84
CA GLY A 632 35.12 -8.54 -32.58
C GLY A 632 35.70 -9.50 -31.53
N PRO A 633 34.92 -10.49 -31.07
CA PRO A 633 35.42 -11.52 -30.17
C PRO A 633 36.58 -12.31 -30.80
N GLY A 634 37.72 -12.33 -30.10
CA GLY A 634 38.96 -12.98 -30.56
C GLY A 634 39.86 -12.14 -31.47
N ASP A 635 39.47 -10.90 -31.80
CA ASP A 635 40.34 -10.00 -32.56
C ASP A 635 41.57 -9.56 -31.75
N ALA A 636 42.68 -9.36 -32.45
CA ALA A 636 43.92 -8.88 -31.81
C ALA A 636 43.80 -7.38 -31.49
N ILE A 637 43.83 -7.04 -30.20
CA ILE A 637 43.82 -5.66 -29.71
C ILE A 637 45.29 -5.21 -29.52
N PRO A 638 45.77 -4.19 -30.24
CA PRO A 638 47.14 -3.71 -30.05
C PRO A 638 47.37 -3.14 -28.64
N PRO A 639 48.52 -3.42 -28.00
CA PRO A 639 48.86 -2.80 -26.72
C PRO A 639 48.92 -1.28 -26.83
N GLN A 640 48.44 -0.60 -25.79
CA GLN A 640 48.44 0.85 -25.71
C GLN A 640 49.51 1.32 -24.72
N THR A 641 50.32 2.29 -25.12
CA THR A 641 51.30 2.92 -24.22
C THR A 641 50.89 4.35 -23.93
N GLY A 642 50.93 4.76 -22.67
CA GLY A 642 50.53 6.11 -22.27
C GLY A 642 51.29 6.65 -21.06
N GLY A 643 50.86 7.82 -20.59
CA GLY A 643 51.49 8.59 -19.52
C GLY A 643 52.25 9.83 -20.03
N PRO A 644 52.66 10.74 -19.13
CA PRO A 644 52.52 10.65 -17.67
C PRO A 644 51.09 10.94 -17.17
N ILE A 645 50.70 10.30 -16.07
CA ILE A 645 49.49 10.57 -15.31
C ILE A 645 49.90 11.16 -13.96
N ALA A 646 49.45 12.38 -13.65
CA ALA A 646 49.71 13.01 -12.36
C ALA A 646 49.01 12.23 -11.22
N ALA A 647 49.49 12.37 -9.97
CA ALA A 647 48.84 11.75 -8.82
C ALA A 647 47.38 12.23 -8.71
N GLY A 648 46.44 11.29 -8.60
CA GLY A 648 44.99 11.55 -8.59
C GLY A 648 44.38 11.89 -9.96
N ALA A 649 45.16 11.95 -11.04
CA ALA A 649 44.65 12.13 -12.40
C ALA A 649 44.40 10.78 -13.09
N SER A 650 43.70 10.82 -14.23
CA SER A 650 43.38 9.64 -15.04
C SER A 650 43.82 9.82 -16.49
N ALA A 651 44.05 8.72 -17.19
CA ALA A 651 44.13 8.64 -18.64
C ALA A 651 43.13 7.61 -19.15
N SER A 652 42.48 7.90 -20.28
CA SER A 652 41.37 7.09 -20.77
C SER A 652 41.57 6.70 -22.24
N HIS A 653 41.00 5.55 -22.62
CA HIS A 653 40.93 5.05 -24.00
C HIS A 653 39.52 4.57 -24.30
N MET A 654 38.99 4.92 -25.47
CA MET A 654 37.71 4.37 -25.96
C MET A 654 37.96 3.09 -26.75
N ILE A 655 37.15 2.06 -26.51
CA ILE A 655 37.17 0.80 -27.27
C ILE A 655 35.75 0.37 -27.62
N THR A 656 35.54 -0.15 -28.82
CA THR A 656 34.23 -0.65 -29.26
C THR A 656 34.29 -2.15 -29.53
N PHE A 657 33.42 -2.93 -28.90
CA PHE A 657 33.23 -4.35 -29.21
C PHE A 657 32.02 -4.56 -30.11
N THR A 658 32.20 -5.27 -31.22
CA THR A 658 31.11 -5.56 -32.18
C THR A 658 30.25 -6.76 -31.78
N GLY A 659 30.63 -7.46 -30.71
CA GLY A 659 29.96 -8.63 -30.16
C GLY A 659 30.31 -8.75 -28.68
N GLU A 660 29.62 -9.63 -27.97
CA GLU A 660 29.91 -9.90 -26.57
C GLU A 660 31.29 -10.54 -26.39
N VAL A 661 32.04 -10.10 -25.39
CA VAL A 661 33.39 -10.57 -25.08
C VAL A 661 33.57 -10.87 -23.59
N LEU A 662 34.42 -11.83 -23.26
CA LEU A 662 35.10 -11.92 -21.97
C LEU A 662 36.43 -11.16 -22.11
N LEU A 663 36.52 -10.01 -21.44
CA LEU A 663 37.67 -9.13 -21.50
C LEU A 663 38.67 -9.48 -20.40
N ASP A 664 39.84 -9.93 -20.82
CA ASP A 664 41.03 -10.02 -19.99
C ASP A 664 41.90 -8.78 -20.24
N GLY A 665 42.63 -8.35 -19.22
CA GLY A 665 43.58 -7.28 -19.41
C GLY A 665 44.60 -7.12 -18.31
N ASN A 666 45.58 -6.28 -18.61
CA ASN A 666 46.66 -5.95 -17.70
C ASN A 666 47.20 -4.54 -18.00
N VAL A 667 47.42 -3.76 -16.95
CA VAL A 667 48.16 -2.49 -17.01
C VAL A 667 49.47 -2.63 -16.26
N VAL A 668 50.59 -2.41 -16.95
CA VAL A 668 51.93 -2.32 -16.34
C VAL A 668 52.39 -0.87 -16.32
N ALA A 669 52.42 -0.26 -15.15
CA ALA A 669 53.05 1.05 -14.93
C ALA A 669 54.56 0.90 -14.67
N THR A 670 55.35 1.88 -15.08
CA THR A 670 56.78 1.92 -14.73
C THR A 670 57.03 2.28 -13.26
N ALA A 671 56.08 2.98 -12.64
CA ALA A 671 56.04 3.34 -11.22
C ALA A 671 54.62 3.84 -10.89
N GLY A 672 54.26 3.82 -9.60
CA GLY A 672 52.92 4.23 -9.12
C GLY A 672 51.96 3.05 -8.96
N ASN A 673 50.70 3.37 -8.66
CA ASN A 673 49.57 2.44 -8.55
C ASN A 673 48.56 2.77 -9.64
N PRO A 674 48.56 2.08 -10.81
CA PRO A 674 47.47 2.22 -11.75
C PRO A 674 46.24 1.53 -11.17
N ASP A 675 45.11 2.21 -11.10
CA ASP A 675 43.81 1.60 -10.86
C ASP A 675 43.05 1.63 -12.19
N VAL A 676 42.37 0.54 -12.54
CA VAL A 676 41.67 0.42 -13.83
C VAL A 676 40.17 0.37 -13.59
N ARG A 677 39.42 1.16 -14.35
CA ARG A 677 37.96 1.07 -14.44
C ARG A 677 37.53 0.86 -15.88
N ILE A 678 36.54 0.00 -16.05
CA ILE A 678 35.83 -0.16 -17.33
C ILE A 678 34.50 0.54 -17.17
N VAL A 679 34.27 1.57 -17.98
CA VAL A 679 33.11 2.45 -17.88
C VAL A 679 32.28 2.29 -19.16
N GLY A 680 31.00 1.97 -18.99
CA GLY A 680 30.02 1.98 -20.06
C GLY A 680 29.24 3.30 -20.10
N PRO A 681 28.29 3.45 -21.04
CA PRO A 681 27.49 4.67 -21.16
C PRO A 681 26.69 5.05 -19.91
N ALA A 682 26.32 4.07 -19.09
CA ALA A 682 25.56 4.25 -17.86
C ALA A 682 26.43 4.38 -16.59
N GLY A 683 27.76 4.29 -16.71
CA GLY A 683 28.67 4.40 -15.55
C GLY A 683 29.74 3.31 -15.49
N THR A 684 30.38 3.19 -14.33
CA THR A 684 31.46 2.21 -14.11
C THR A 684 30.86 0.81 -14.02
N LEU A 685 31.31 -0.11 -14.88
CA LEU A 685 30.88 -1.51 -14.91
C LEU A 685 31.80 -2.41 -14.08
N PHE A 686 33.12 -2.19 -14.18
CA PHE A 686 34.13 -2.97 -13.47
C PHE A 686 35.21 -2.05 -12.89
N SER A 687 35.70 -2.39 -11.70
CA SER A 687 36.80 -1.70 -11.02
C SER A 687 37.85 -2.70 -10.58
N HIS A 688 39.09 -2.47 -10.99
CA HIS A 688 40.27 -3.28 -10.67
C HIS A 688 41.27 -2.40 -9.92
N LEU A 689 41.39 -2.63 -8.60
CA LEU A 689 42.05 -1.73 -7.65
C LEU A 689 43.15 -2.44 -6.85
N ALA A 690 44.03 -3.20 -7.51
CA ALA A 690 45.11 -3.85 -6.80
C ALA A 690 46.22 -2.85 -6.41
N PHE A 691 47.11 -3.31 -5.53
CA PHE A 691 48.28 -2.55 -5.12
C PHE A 691 49.51 -3.03 -5.88
N GLY A 692 50.23 -2.09 -6.48
CA GLY A 692 51.50 -2.32 -7.16
C GLY A 692 51.57 -1.58 -8.49
N ALA A 693 52.68 -1.77 -9.21
CA ALA A 693 52.85 -1.18 -10.53
C ALA A 693 52.17 -2.00 -11.64
N THR A 694 51.36 -3.00 -11.29
CA THR A 694 50.74 -3.91 -12.26
C THR A 694 49.37 -4.35 -11.79
N GLU A 695 48.37 -4.06 -12.61
CA GLU A 695 46.99 -4.53 -12.46
C GLU A 695 46.71 -5.61 -13.49
N THR A 696 46.01 -6.67 -13.09
CA THR A 696 45.58 -7.75 -14.00
C THR A 696 44.16 -8.16 -13.65
N TRP A 697 43.34 -8.36 -14.67
CA TRP A 697 41.98 -8.85 -14.54
C TRP A 697 41.67 -9.86 -15.64
N THR A 698 40.67 -10.69 -15.39
CA THR A 698 40.28 -11.76 -16.31
C THR A 698 38.77 -11.99 -16.26
N GLY A 699 38.17 -12.20 -17.42
CA GLY A 699 36.80 -12.69 -17.55
C GLY A 699 35.71 -11.63 -17.40
N ASP A 700 36.00 -10.34 -17.55
CA ASP A 700 34.98 -9.30 -17.48
C ASP A 700 34.02 -9.43 -18.68
N ARG A 701 32.77 -9.81 -18.42
CA ARG A 701 31.77 -10.02 -19.47
C ARG A 701 31.20 -8.68 -19.93
N LEU A 702 31.44 -8.32 -21.19
CA LEU A 702 30.98 -7.08 -21.81
C LEU A 702 30.11 -7.39 -23.04
N PRO A 703 28.87 -6.88 -23.12
CA PRO A 703 28.08 -6.90 -24.35
C PRO A 703 28.75 -6.19 -25.53
N ALA A 704 28.11 -6.28 -26.70
CA ALA A 704 28.49 -5.40 -27.82
C ALA A 704 28.22 -3.95 -27.44
N GLY A 705 29.21 -3.07 -27.59
CA GLY A 705 29.10 -1.71 -27.09
C GLY A 705 30.40 -0.93 -27.19
N THR A 706 30.34 0.35 -26.79
CA THR A 706 31.53 1.20 -26.66
C THR A 706 31.79 1.46 -25.18
N TYR A 707 33.05 1.36 -24.78
CA TYR A 707 33.50 1.41 -23.40
C TYR A 707 34.71 2.33 -23.27
N GLU A 708 34.84 2.98 -22.12
CA GLU A 708 36.03 3.72 -21.71
C GLU A 708 36.86 2.83 -20.77
N ILE A 709 38.14 2.65 -21.10
CA ILE A 709 39.13 2.07 -20.20
C ILE A 709 39.86 3.22 -19.51
N ARG A 710 39.52 3.46 -18.25
CA ARG A 710 40.07 4.55 -17.43
C ARG A 710 41.17 4.02 -16.52
N ILE A 711 42.34 4.63 -16.59
CA ILE A 711 43.52 4.29 -15.78
C ILE A 711 43.83 5.48 -14.87
N THR A 712 43.69 5.29 -13.57
CA THR A 712 43.86 6.34 -12.55
C THR A 712 45.16 6.12 -11.79
N ALA A 713 45.93 7.19 -11.54
CA ALA A 713 47.09 7.12 -10.65
C ALA A 713 46.62 7.23 -9.19
N PHE A 714 46.47 6.09 -8.51
CA PHE A 714 45.96 6.05 -7.14
C PHE A 714 47.00 6.50 -6.11
N GLY A 715 46.51 7.21 -5.09
CA GLY A 715 47.31 7.79 -4.03
C GLY A 715 48.15 9.00 -4.48
N SER A 716 49.27 9.24 -3.79
CA SER A 716 50.12 10.42 -3.99
C SER A 716 51.24 10.23 -5.02
N THR A 717 51.26 9.09 -5.72
CA THR A 717 52.36 8.73 -6.66
C THR A 717 51.88 8.80 -8.09
N ALA A 718 52.47 9.70 -8.89
CA ALA A 718 52.22 9.81 -10.32
C ALA A 718 52.70 8.56 -11.09
N ILE A 719 52.06 8.26 -12.23
CA ILE A 719 52.46 7.20 -13.16
C ILE A 719 53.24 7.84 -14.31
N PRO A 720 54.57 7.63 -14.44
CA PRO A 720 55.36 8.25 -15.51
C PRO A 720 55.01 7.70 -16.89
N SER A 721 54.77 6.39 -16.97
CA SER A 721 54.32 5.70 -18.17
C SER A 721 53.68 4.36 -17.84
N TYR A 722 52.81 3.88 -18.71
CA TYR A 722 52.18 2.57 -18.59
C TYR A 722 52.05 1.86 -19.95
N THR A 723 51.86 0.54 -19.91
CA THR A 723 51.42 -0.28 -21.03
C THR A 723 50.13 -1.00 -20.66
N LEU A 724 49.06 -0.77 -21.41
CA LEU A 724 47.77 -1.45 -21.31
C LEU A 724 47.70 -2.56 -22.36
N ASN A 725 47.38 -3.77 -21.90
CA ASN A 725 47.18 -4.96 -22.73
C ASN A 725 45.75 -5.44 -22.51
N LEU A 726 45.04 -5.75 -23.60
CA LEU A 726 43.65 -6.20 -23.59
C LEU A 726 43.50 -7.44 -24.49
N ALA A 727 42.64 -8.36 -24.11
CA ALA A 727 42.24 -9.49 -24.93
C ALA A 727 40.75 -9.78 -24.72
N GLY A 728 39.95 -9.63 -25.77
CA GLY A 728 38.54 -10.01 -25.75
C GLY A 728 38.36 -11.39 -26.38
N THR A 729 37.93 -12.38 -25.60
CA THR A 729 37.60 -13.72 -26.10
C THR A 729 36.10 -13.91 -26.24
N ALA A 730 35.67 -14.88 -27.02
CA ALA A 730 34.26 -15.24 -27.07
C ALA A 730 33.84 -15.88 -25.74
N PRO A 731 32.64 -15.56 -25.23
CA PRO A 731 32.10 -16.07 -23.97
C PRO A 731 31.89 -17.58 -23.89
#